data_AF-A0A9X8E7U3-F1
#
_entry.id   AF-A0A9X8E7U3-F1
#
_cell.length_a   1.000
_cell.length_b   1.000
_cell.length_c   1.000
_cell.angle_alpha   90.00
_cell.angle_beta   90.00
_cell.angle_gamma   90.00
#
_symmetry.space_group_name_H-M   'P 1'
#
loop_
_entity.id
_entity.type
_entity.pdbx_description
1 polymer ?
#
loop_
_entity_poly.entity_id
_entity_poly.type
_entity_poly.pdbx_seq_one_letter_code
_entity_poly.pdbx_strand_id
1 'polypeptide(L)'
;HIQHLETQLQDAARHVADVTKLNHQLKLQVAQQVAPSNGNNATGYVDAMSGLQRQVQDLEVALDAATAHSRALESELAVPSANLAYLSRQNALLQQRVVIYKKELDDQVAGQQLRHKHVNAEGLEHSTECHHRFDGVCNDLIESLRAEILHGRDLHRSDLIDLLDQLSDLTRENHALRESGSVEPGQSSPTKAIDDTLERVARNLHAENGQLAEQLRSYEATIAATDGQMAQLRQEREAQEVEVDLLLQKLNPMVAAHEAVMEERKAMEADLARREQTIQALQTNVYEMKREIKIISADVDAIVEEKEIMQEELDELRKRPVVHESLEAAEAETRPLRRSVSMKDQTIQETKARVAELERRLNNDKSEYAKAVVERDHAIETLQKKLFEYKREVNVLTDDLDSIYEEKHEVEQKLDQVETQLVNAQEELAELDRVVAELRIDVDRWREAYELARMQHEEERQHVMRWDAVVRAQLESMQGTSQEWAATQSETRAKYDSDVANLKGQVLSLQDSLALLTTSEEMLMKQLQDMAATKATIESDKSSLESQFAVLEGQHRAKEAAWGVELRDMLTAWTATKDTMAADKQRFEANELHLEGQIQANELKIQDLLAQLSALTAKWQAVVSTNVSLASEKQRLTTTLEQGEGLVQAKDAQVQALQTQLDHVTAQLNDVAMSKDVLTSEAQLRQQEDMSKLESLERAIAQSKADLDAAATDKHDAVARLQQLLDRFKDKVAQLTASEASVTNQLDVVSAALKAKTGAASDLQRQVDTLGSDLEDALHQVDVLRRENAAFSDESVASSAQIVSLTAAHVQSQEQVAELTSSVSDKVNELAKLQALVDRFKEKVAALTSSEAKLMLELTQLHDDKQTLEMTLPEQMEKLASLSRSHGELEVAKKVADDANEQLKAKLAAVELEKATVSAEREVLASQLAAQVATYKDLEASLVQKENQISTLQVLLDRFKDKVAALTKSETSLAQQLTAVRDEKDELEMHLLPATQEKVASLSRSHSELESSSSRIHAENQRLQETLDTLTRDHDDHIRACNARDASMTAERRGLVDQITELESEMNDNHTKRMELQASVSYKEDQVAKLQLLVQRFKEKVSALTK
;
A
#
# COMPACT_ATOMS: atom_id res chain seq x y z
N HIS A 1 -33.69 -26.81 -27.40
CA HIS A 1 -34.11 -27.75 -28.46
C HIS A 1 -34.60 -29.08 -27.87
N ILE A 2 -33.80 -29.81 -27.06
CA ILE A 2 -34.24 -31.04 -26.36
C ILE A 2 -35.53 -30.83 -25.57
N GLN A 3 -35.62 -29.80 -24.73
CA GLN A 3 -36.85 -29.45 -24.00
C GLN A 3 -38.06 -29.19 -24.90
N HIS A 4 -37.85 -28.69 -26.12
CA HIS A 4 -38.93 -28.45 -27.08
C HIS A 4 -39.45 -29.77 -27.67
N LEU A 5 -38.54 -30.68 -28.02
CA LEU A 5 -38.87 -32.03 -28.49
C LEU A 5 -39.50 -32.88 -27.36
N GLU A 6 -39.06 -32.74 -26.11
CA GLU A 6 -39.69 -33.38 -24.94
C GLU A 6 -41.13 -32.91 -24.74
N THR A 7 -41.38 -31.60 -24.90
CA THR A 7 -42.73 -31.04 -24.79
C THR A 7 -43.62 -31.56 -25.92
N GLN A 8 -43.12 -31.58 -27.16
CA GLN A 8 -43.84 -32.13 -28.31
C GLN A 8 -44.14 -33.62 -28.16
N LEU A 9 -43.19 -34.39 -27.62
CA LEU A 9 -43.40 -35.81 -27.34
C LEU A 9 -44.47 -36.02 -26.27
N GLN A 10 -44.45 -35.20 -25.22
CA GLN A 10 -45.43 -35.29 -24.14
C GLN A 10 -46.85 -34.94 -24.63
N ASP A 11 -46.98 -33.98 -25.54
CA ASP A 11 -48.25 -33.64 -26.17
C ASP A 11 -48.71 -34.70 -27.18
N ALA A 12 -47.78 -35.29 -27.95
CA ALA A 12 -48.09 -36.44 -28.82
C ALA A 12 -48.56 -37.66 -28.01
N ALA A 13 -47.92 -37.96 -26.88
CA ALA A 13 -48.32 -39.04 -25.99
C ALA A 13 -49.71 -38.82 -25.36
N ARG A 14 -50.04 -37.56 -25.00
CA ARG A 14 -51.39 -37.19 -24.56
C ARG A 14 -52.42 -37.39 -25.67
N HIS A 15 -52.10 -36.96 -26.88
CA HIS A 15 -53.00 -37.14 -28.04
C HIS A 15 -53.25 -38.63 -28.34
N VAL A 16 -52.22 -39.48 -28.26
CA VAL A 16 -52.38 -40.95 -28.37
C VAL A 16 -53.31 -41.49 -27.27
N ALA A 17 -53.15 -41.04 -26.02
CA ALA A 17 -54.01 -41.47 -24.91
C ALA A 17 -55.47 -41.06 -25.11
N ASP A 18 -55.72 -39.84 -25.60
CA ASP A 18 -57.07 -39.32 -25.85
C ASP A 18 -57.76 -40.06 -27.01
N VAL A 19 -57.06 -40.29 -28.12
CA VAL A 19 -57.58 -41.06 -29.26
C VAL A 19 -57.84 -42.52 -28.86
N THR A 20 -56.97 -43.11 -28.03
CA THR A 20 -57.17 -44.47 -27.50
C THR A 20 -58.45 -44.55 -26.66
N LYS A 21 -58.68 -43.55 -25.80
CA LYS A 21 -59.87 -43.48 -24.95
C LYS A 21 -61.15 -43.30 -25.76
N LEU A 22 -61.12 -42.44 -26.77
CA LEU A 22 -62.23 -42.23 -27.72
C LEU A 22 -62.56 -43.50 -28.50
N ASN A 23 -61.54 -44.18 -29.03
CA ASN A 23 -61.69 -45.45 -29.74
C ASN A 23 -62.31 -46.53 -28.83
N HIS A 24 -61.85 -46.63 -27.58
CA HIS A 24 -62.42 -47.55 -26.61
C HIS A 24 -63.89 -47.24 -26.28
N GLN A 25 -64.25 -45.96 -26.09
CA GLN A 25 -65.64 -45.54 -25.88
C GLN A 25 -66.54 -45.84 -27.08
N LEU A 26 -66.05 -45.64 -28.30
CA LEU A 26 -66.81 -45.91 -29.52
C LEU A 26 -67.01 -47.42 -29.72
N LYS A 27 -66.00 -48.24 -29.44
CA LYS A 27 -66.11 -49.70 -29.43
C LYS A 27 -67.13 -50.20 -28.39
N LEU A 28 -67.18 -49.58 -27.21
CA LEU A 28 -68.20 -49.86 -26.20
C LEU A 28 -69.61 -49.47 -26.67
N GLN A 29 -69.78 -48.33 -27.35
CA GLN A 29 -71.07 -47.94 -27.95
C GLN A 29 -71.53 -48.91 -29.05
N VAL A 30 -70.61 -49.35 -29.92
CA VAL A 30 -70.88 -50.40 -30.93
C VAL A 30 -71.31 -51.68 -30.24
N ALA A 31 -70.64 -52.11 -29.17
CA ALA A 31 -70.99 -53.31 -28.42
C ALA A 31 -72.36 -53.19 -27.69
N GLN A 32 -72.71 -52.00 -27.21
CA GLN A 32 -73.99 -51.74 -26.53
C GLN A 32 -75.18 -51.69 -27.50
N GLN A 33 -74.99 -51.21 -28.74
CA GLN A 33 -76.07 -51.17 -29.73
C GLN A 33 -76.46 -52.57 -30.24
N VAL A 34 -75.56 -53.56 -30.17
CA VAL A 34 -75.78 -54.97 -30.59
C VAL A 34 -76.82 -55.72 -29.73
N ALA A 35 -77.39 -55.10 -28.69
CA ALA A 35 -78.51 -55.66 -27.93
C ALA A 35 -79.84 -55.60 -28.72
N PRO A 36 -80.57 -56.72 -28.90
CA PRO A 36 -81.73 -56.77 -29.79
C PRO A 36 -82.95 -56.07 -29.16
N SER A 37 -83.30 -54.87 -29.62
CA SER A 37 -84.62 -54.28 -29.37
C SER A 37 -85.58 -54.70 -30.48
N ASN A 38 -86.54 -55.55 -30.14
CA ASN A 38 -87.67 -55.95 -30.99
C ASN A 38 -88.39 -54.74 -31.59
N GLY A 39 -88.36 -54.56 -32.93
CA GLY A 39 -89.31 -53.70 -33.64
C GLY A 39 -88.79 -52.98 -34.90
N ASN A 40 -89.07 -53.56 -36.07
CA ASN A 40 -89.43 -52.92 -37.34
C ASN A 40 -88.59 -51.78 -37.98
N ASN A 41 -87.29 -51.63 -37.72
CA ASN A 41 -86.43 -50.77 -38.55
C ASN A 41 -85.02 -51.35 -38.74
N ALA A 42 -84.93 -52.53 -39.36
CA ALA A 42 -83.68 -53.27 -39.55
C ALA A 42 -82.67 -52.53 -40.46
N THR A 43 -83.13 -51.77 -41.46
CA THR A 43 -82.26 -51.08 -42.42
C THR A 43 -81.53 -49.89 -41.80
N GLY A 44 -82.22 -49.04 -41.04
CA GLY A 44 -81.58 -47.89 -40.37
C GLY A 44 -80.58 -48.29 -39.27
N TYR A 45 -80.82 -49.43 -38.62
CA TYR A 45 -79.89 -49.98 -37.62
C TYR A 45 -78.61 -50.53 -38.27
N VAL A 46 -78.72 -51.23 -39.41
CA VAL A 46 -77.56 -51.73 -40.16
C VAL A 46 -76.72 -50.58 -40.72
N ASP A 47 -77.34 -49.52 -41.23
CA ASP A 47 -76.62 -48.34 -41.73
C ASP A 47 -75.92 -47.58 -40.60
N ALA A 48 -76.55 -47.44 -39.43
CA ALA A 48 -75.94 -46.83 -38.24
C ALA A 48 -74.76 -47.66 -37.70
N MET A 49 -74.90 -48.98 -37.62
CA MET A 49 -73.83 -49.89 -37.22
C MET A 49 -72.66 -49.89 -38.21
N SER A 50 -72.95 -49.82 -39.50
CA SER A 50 -71.94 -49.71 -40.56
C SER A 50 -71.20 -48.38 -40.48
N GLY A 51 -71.92 -47.29 -40.17
CA GLY A 51 -71.33 -45.96 -39.94
C GLY A 51 -70.42 -45.93 -38.70
N LEU A 52 -70.87 -46.51 -37.58
CA LEU A 52 -70.07 -46.60 -36.36
C LEU A 52 -68.84 -47.51 -36.52
N GLN A 53 -68.97 -48.64 -37.23
CA GLN A 53 -67.82 -49.49 -37.56
C GLN A 53 -66.79 -48.75 -38.42
N ARG A 54 -67.25 -47.93 -39.36
CA ARG A 54 -66.36 -47.10 -40.17
C ARG A 54 -65.64 -46.04 -39.33
N GLN A 55 -66.34 -45.41 -38.39
CA GLN A 55 -65.74 -44.46 -37.46
C GLN A 55 -64.74 -45.12 -36.50
N VAL A 56 -64.97 -46.36 -36.04
CA VAL A 56 -63.98 -47.13 -35.28
C VAL A 56 -62.75 -47.40 -36.13
N GLN A 57 -62.93 -47.81 -37.39
CA GLN A 57 -61.83 -48.06 -38.32
C GLN A 57 -60.99 -46.79 -38.56
N ASP A 58 -61.64 -45.64 -38.78
CA ASP A 58 -60.97 -44.36 -39.00
C ASP A 58 -60.19 -43.90 -37.74
N LEU A 59 -60.74 -44.15 -36.53
CA LEU A 59 -60.05 -43.88 -35.26
C LEU A 59 -58.88 -44.84 -35.00
N GLU A 60 -58.95 -46.09 -35.46
CA GLU A 60 -57.81 -47.01 -35.41
C GLU A 60 -56.67 -46.53 -36.31
N VAL A 61 -56.98 -46.08 -37.53
CA VAL A 61 -55.98 -45.48 -38.43
C VAL A 61 -55.38 -44.20 -37.84
N ALA A 62 -56.20 -43.34 -37.23
CA ALA A 62 -55.72 -42.14 -36.56
C ALA A 62 -54.84 -42.45 -35.34
N LEU A 63 -55.16 -43.51 -34.59
CA LEU A 63 -54.35 -43.96 -33.45
C LEU A 63 -52.99 -44.50 -33.91
N ASP A 64 -52.97 -45.29 -34.99
CA ASP A 64 -51.73 -45.80 -35.57
C ASP A 64 -50.84 -44.65 -36.07
N ALA A 65 -51.43 -43.63 -36.72
CA ALA A 65 -50.71 -42.44 -37.16
C ALA A 65 -50.16 -41.61 -35.99
N ALA A 66 -50.95 -41.39 -34.94
CA ALA A 66 -50.51 -40.67 -33.74
C ALA A 66 -49.40 -41.42 -32.99
N THR A 67 -49.49 -42.74 -32.91
CA THR A 67 -48.48 -43.59 -32.27
C THR A 67 -47.18 -43.61 -33.09
N ALA A 68 -47.27 -43.63 -34.42
CA ALA A 68 -46.10 -43.52 -35.29
C ALA A 68 -45.40 -42.15 -35.14
N HIS A 69 -46.17 -41.06 -35.02
CA HIS A 69 -45.63 -39.73 -34.80
C HIS A 69 -44.91 -39.61 -33.45
N SER A 70 -45.48 -40.17 -32.37
CA SER A 70 -44.83 -40.22 -31.05
C SER A 70 -43.49 -40.97 -31.08
N ARG A 71 -43.42 -42.12 -31.79
CA ARG A 71 -42.17 -42.89 -31.95
C ARG A 71 -41.12 -42.15 -32.77
N ALA A 72 -41.51 -41.38 -33.77
CA ALA A 72 -40.59 -40.56 -34.55
C ALA A 72 -39.95 -39.48 -33.67
N LEU A 73 -40.75 -38.80 -32.84
CA LEU A 73 -40.24 -37.81 -31.88
C LEU A 73 -39.33 -38.43 -30.80
N GLU A 74 -39.63 -39.63 -30.31
CA GLU A 74 -38.73 -40.38 -29.41
C GLU A 74 -37.38 -40.68 -30.07
N SER A 75 -37.38 -41.09 -31.34
CA SER A 75 -36.16 -41.36 -32.10
C SER A 75 -35.36 -40.07 -32.36
N GLU A 76 -36.04 -38.96 -32.65
CA GLU A 76 -35.41 -37.65 -32.86
C GLU A 76 -34.83 -37.08 -31.56
N LEU A 77 -35.42 -37.38 -30.40
CA LEU A 77 -34.93 -36.95 -29.09
C LEU A 77 -33.72 -37.78 -28.60
N ALA A 78 -33.64 -39.05 -29.00
CA ALA A 78 -32.59 -39.97 -28.55
C ALA A 78 -31.18 -39.51 -28.92
N VAL A 79 -30.99 -38.98 -30.14
CA VAL A 79 -29.68 -38.58 -30.66
C VAL A 79 -29.15 -37.30 -29.97
N PRO A 80 -29.91 -36.20 -29.87
CA PRO A 80 -29.51 -35.02 -29.10
C PRO A 80 -29.27 -35.32 -27.62
N SER A 81 -30.08 -36.20 -27.01
CA SER A 81 -29.92 -36.57 -25.59
C SER A 81 -28.65 -37.39 -25.34
N ALA A 82 -28.31 -38.31 -26.24
CA ALA A 82 -27.04 -39.04 -26.19
C ALA A 82 -25.84 -38.09 -26.39
N ASN A 83 -25.96 -37.12 -27.30
CA ASN A 83 -24.92 -36.11 -27.53
C ASN A 83 -24.73 -35.20 -26.31
N LEU A 84 -25.81 -34.78 -25.64
CA LEU A 84 -25.71 -33.99 -24.41
C LEU A 84 -25.04 -34.78 -23.27
N ALA A 85 -25.37 -36.07 -23.13
CA ALA A 85 -24.73 -36.95 -22.16
C ALA A 85 -23.24 -37.17 -22.47
N TYR A 86 -22.88 -37.25 -23.75
CA TYR A 86 -21.49 -37.34 -24.18
C TYR A 86 -20.71 -36.04 -23.89
N LEU A 87 -21.26 -34.89 -24.27
CA LEU A 87 -20.66 -33.57 -24.00
C LEU A 87 -20.53 -33.30 -22.50
N SER A 88 -21.51 -33.71 -21.70
CA SER A 88 -21.45 -33.61 -20.23
C SER A 88 -20.29 -34.43 -19.65
N ARG A 89 -20.09 -35.67 -20.13
CA ARG A 89 -18.92 -36.49 -19.74
C ARG A 89 -17.60 -35.88 -20.20
N GLN A 90 -17.56 -35.33 -21.41
CA GLN A 90 -16.36 -34.69 -21.94
C GLN A 90 -16.00 -33.42 -21.15
N ASN A 91 -17.00 -32.64 -20.74
CA ASN A 91 -16.82 -31.46 -19.89
C ASN A 91 -16.34 -31.85 -18.48
N ALA A 92 -16.87 -32.94 -17.90
CA ALA A 92 -16.38 -33.46 -16.62
C ALA A 92 -14.90 -33.90 -16.70
N LEU A 93 -14.50 -34.55 -17.81
CA LEU A 93 -13.09 -34.93 -18.04
C LEU A 93 -12.19 -33.70 -18.25
N LEU A 94 -12.68 -32.65 -18.92
CA LEU A 94 -11.94 -31.38 -19.08
C LEU A 94 -11.78 -30.67 -17.74
N GLN A 95 -12.82 -30.60 -16.92
CA GLN A 95 -12.75 -30.04 -15.57
C GLN A 95 -11.76 -30.83 -14.70
N GLN A 96 -11.74 -32.16 -14.81
CA GLN A 96 -10.78 -33.01 -14.11
C GLN A 96 -9.33 -32.73 -14.56
N ARG A 97 -9.11 -32.53 -15.87
CA ARG A 97 -7.79 -32.11 -16.40
C ARG A 97 -7.39 -30.71 -15.94
N VAL A 98 -8.31 -29.76 -15.88
CA VAL A 98 -8.05 -28.41 -15.37
C VAL A 98 -7.64 -28.46 -13.89
N VAL A 99 -8.29 -29.32 -13.08
CA VAL A 99 -7.90 -29.53 -11.68
C VAL A 99 -6.50 -30.15 -11.57
N ILE A 100 -6.16 -31.12 -12.43
CA ILE A 100 -4.82 -31.71 -12.47
C ILE A 100 -3.78 -30.67 -12.87
N TYR A 101 -4.02 -29.89 -13.93
CA TYR A 101 -3.08 -28.84 -14.35
C TYR A 101 -2.95 -27.72 -13.33
N LYS A 102 -4.03 -27.36 -12.64
CA LYS A 102 -3.98 -26.41 -11.53
C LYS A 102 -3.10 -26.94 -10.40
N LYS A 103 -3.28 -28.21 -10.03
CA LYS A 103 -2.43 -28.87 -9.03
C LYS A 103 -0.96 -28.94 -9.47
N GLU A 104 -0.68 -29.27 -10.73
CA GLU A 104 0.70 -29.27 -11.27
C GLU A 104 1.32 -27.87 -11.29
N LEU A 105 0.52 -26.84 -11.57
CA LEU A 105 0.96 -25.44 -11.54
C LEU A 105 1.23 -24.99 -10.09
N ASP A 106 0.34 -25.33 -9.16
CA ASP A 106 0.50 -25.05 -7.73
C ASP A 106 1.73 -25.79 -7.17
N ASP A 107 1.96 -27.04 -7.58
CA ASP A 107 3.14 -27.84 -7.22
C ASP A 107 4.42 -27.27 -7.85
N GLN A 108 4.36 -26.71 -9.07
CA GLN A 108 5.48 -25.99 -9.69
C GLN A 108 5.78 -24.66 -9.00
N VAL A 109 4.75 -23.91 -8.59
CA VAL A 109 4.89 -22.67 -7.83
C VAL A 109 5.45 -22.96 -6.43
N ALA A 110 4.96 -24.00 -5.76
CA ALA A 110 5.52 -24.48 -4.49
C ALA A 110 6.97 -24.95 -4.65
N GLY A 111 7.27 -25.66 -5.75
CA GLY A 111 8.63 -26.07 -6.12
C GLY A 111 9.57 -24.89 -6.43
N GLN A 112 9.06 -23.82 -7.05
CA GLN A 112 9.82 -22.58 -7.29
C GLN A 112 10.03 -21.77 -6.00
N GLN A 113 9.03 -21.72 -5.11
CA GLN A 113 9.17 -21.10 -3.78
C GLN A 113 10.17 -21.86 -2.89
N LEU A 114 10.21 -23.19 -2.99
CA LEU A 114 11.22 -24.02 -2.31
C LEU A 114 12.62 -23.81 -2.90
N ARG A 115 12.75 -23.66 -4.22
CA ARG A 115 14.04 -23.32 -4.86
C ARG A 115 14.50 -21.91 -4.51
N HIS A 116 13.60 -20.92 -4.44
CA HIS A 116 13.95 -19.57 -3.97
C HIS A 116 14.36 -19.54 -2.49
N LYS A 117 13.77 -20.39 -1.63
CA LYS A 117 14.24 -20.55 -0.24
C LYS A 117 15.60 -21.26 -0.13
N HIS A 118 15.94 -22.14 -1.09
CA HIS A 118 17.23 -22.85 -1.09
C HIS A 118 18.41 -22.09 -1.72
N VAL A 119 18.17 -21.05 -2.51
CA VAL A 119 19.26 -20.21 -3.06
C VAL A 119 19.88 -19.27 -2.01
N ASN A 120 19.21 -19.05 -0.87
CA ASN A 120 19.72 -18.19 0.23
C ASN A 120 20.38 -18.95 1.39
N ALA A 121 20.63 -20.25 1.26
CA ALA A 121 21.33 -21.04 2.28
C ALA A 121 22.53 -21.76 1.64
N GLU A 122 23.61 -21.01 1.42
CA GLU A 122 24.92 -21.61 1.21
C GLU A 122 25.36 -22.37 2.47
N GLY A 123 25.64 -23.66 2.28
CA GLY A 123 26.32 -24.51 3.23
C GLY A 123 25.39 -25.33 4.12
N LEU A 124 25.33 -26.64 3.87
CA LEU A 124 25.33 -27.61 4.97
C LEU A 124 25.72 -29.01 4.49
N GLU A 125 26.79 -29.46 5.12
CA GLU A 125 27.39 -30.79 5.11
C GLU A 125 26.39 -31.87 5.57
N HIS A 126 26.71 -33.11 5.23
CA HIS A 126 26.04 -34.32 5.74
C HIS A 126 25.96 -34.29 7.28
N SER A 127 24.77 -34.03 7.82
CA SER A 127 24.44 -34.28 9.22
C SER A 127 23.16 -35.10 9.31
N THR A 128 23.15 -36.01 10.28
CA THR A 128 22.19 -37.08 10.59
C THR A 128 20.78 -36.61 11.00
N GLU A 129 20.38 -35.42 10.55
CA GLU A 129 19.16 -34.71 10.95
C GLU A 129 18.15 -34.59 9.79
N CYS A 130 18.10 -35.61 8.92
CA CYS A 130 17.11 -35.68 7.83
C CYS A 130 15.72 -36.13 8.33
N HIS A 131 15.63 -36.77 9.50
CA HIS A 131 14.39 -37.38 9.99
C HIS A 131 13.43 -36.45 10.76
N HIS A 132 13.79 -35.20 11.05
CA HIS A 132 12.92 -34.29 11.82
C HIS A 132 12.52 -33.02 11.06
N ARG A 133 13.03 -32.78 9.85
CA ARG A 133 12.67 -31.60 9.03
C ARG A 133 11.78 -31.92 7.83
N PHE A 134 11.52 -33.19 7.57
CA PHE A 134 10.61 -33.64 6.52
C PHE A 134 9.49 -34.47 7.17
N ASP A 135 8.44 -33.79 7.63
CA ASP A 135 7.21 -34.40 8.14
C ASP A 135 6.61 -35.35 7.09
N GLY A 136 6.88 -36.64 7.21
CA GLY A 136 6.15 -37.70 6.49
C GLY A 136 6.42 -37.86 4.99
N VAL A 137 6.82 -36.83 4.26
CA VAL A 137 6.86 -36.86 2.78
C VAL A 137 7.79 -37.94 2.21
N CYS A 138 8.95 -38.18 2.82
CA CYS A 138 9.84 -39.26 2.39
C CYS A 138 9.29 -40.65 2.75
N ASN A 139 8.52 -40.76 3.83
CA ASN A 139 7.91 -42.02 4.25
C ASN A 139 6.72 -42.36 3.37
N ASP A 140 5.89 -41.38 3.01
CA ASP A 140 4.73 -41.54 2.12
C ASP A 140 5.17 -41.89 0.69
N LEU A 141 6.27 -41.28 0.21
CA LEU A 141 6.84 -41.63 -1.10
C LEU A 141 7.43 -43.04 -1.11
N ILE A 142 8.09 -43.45 -0.02
CA ILE A 142 8.61 -44.82 0.12
C ILE A 142 7.47 -45.82 0.26
N GLU A 143 6.41 -45.51 1.01
CA GLU A 143 5.22 -46.37 1.15
C GLU A 143 4.42 -46.45 -0.15
N SER A 144 4.30 -45.36 -0.91
CA SER A 144 3.68 -45.34 -2.23
C SER A 144 4.48 -46.18 -3.24
N LEU A 145 5.80 -46.00 -3.30
CA LEU A 145 6.67 -46.84 -4.16
C LEU A 145 6.64 -48.30 -3.72
N ARG A 146 6.55 -48.59 -2.42
CA ARG A 146 6.47 -49.96 -1.89
C ARG A 146 5.11 -50.59 -2.20
N ALA A 147 4.02 -49.82 -2.15
CA ALA A 147 2.68 -50.26 -2.54
C ALA A 147 2.60 -50.52 -4.05
N GLU A 148 3.20 -49.67 -4.88
CA GLU A 148 3.29 -49.87 -6.34
C GLU A 148 4.14 -51.10 -6.70
N ILE A 149 5.28 -51.31 -6.03
CA ILE A 149 6.12 -52.50 -6.25
C ILE A 149 5.41 -53.78 -5.78
N LEU A 150 4.67 -53.73 -4.66
CA LEU A 150 3.89 -54.87 -4.18
C LEU A 150 2.71 -55.17 -5.11
N HIS A 151 2.01 -54.15 -5.59
CA HIS A 151 0.91 -54.30 -6.54
C HIS A 151 1.39 -54.84 -7.89
N GLY A 152 2.51 -54.32 -8.42
CA GLY A 152 3.14 -54.84 -9.63
C GLY A 152 3.62 -56.29 -9.47
N ARG A 153 4.12 -56.65 -8.28
CA ARG A 153 4.51 -58.03 -7.98
C ARG A 153 3.31 -58.97 -7.88
N ASP A 154 2.19 -58.51 -7.33
CA ASP A 154 0.98 -59.32 -7.19
C ASP A 154 0.25 -59.49 -8.53
N LEU A 155 0.29 -58.48 -9.42
CA LEU A 155 -0.12 -58.60 -10.83
C LEU A 155 0.73 -59.61 -11.59
N HIS A 156 2.07 -59.48 -11.54
CA HIS A 156 2.96 -60.47 -12.16
C HIS A 156 2.80 -61.88 -11.58
N ARG A 157 2.46 -62.00 -10.29
CA ARG A 157 2.19 -63.28 -9.65
C ARG A 157 0.86 -63.86 -10.13
N SER A 158 -0.18 -63.04 -10.32
CA SER A 158 -1.45 -63.46 -10.90
C SER A 158 -1.26 -63.93 -12.34
N ASP A 159 -0.57 -63.16 -13.17
CA ASP A 159 -0.29 -63.51 -14.56
C ASP A 159 0.53 -64.81 -14.66
N LEU A 160 1.48 -65.02 -13.74
CA LEU A 160 2.26 -66.26 -13.68
C LEU A 160 1.41 -67.45 -13.21
N ILE A 161 0.47 -67.25 -12.29
CA ILE A 161 -0.48 -68.30 -11.85
C ILE A 161 -1.41 -68.66 -13.01
N ASP A 162 -1.96 -67.67 -13.73
CA ASP A 162 -2.81 -67.90 -14.90
C ASP A 162 -2.08 -68.63 -16.03
N LEU A 163 -0.80 -68.28 -16.27
CA LEU A 163 0.05 -69.00 -17.23
C LEU A 163 0.37 -70.43 -16.77
N LEU A 164 0.56 -70.66 -15.46
CA LEU A 164 0.79 -71.98 -14.89
C LEU A 164 -0.46 -72.85 -14.89
N ASP A 165 -1.64 -72.26 -14.71
CA ASP A 165 -2.94 -72.94 -14.82
C ASP A 165 -3.24 -73.28 -16.28
N GLN A 166 -2.96 -72.38 -17.24
CA GLN A 166 -3.04 -72.67 -18.67
C GLN A 166 -2.06 -73.78 -19.09
N LEU A 167 -0.83 -73.79 -18.55
CA LEU A 167 0.13 -74.87 -18.77
C LEU A 167 -0.35 -76.18 -18.14
N SER A 168 -0.94 -76.13 -16.94
CA SER A 168 -1.50 -77.29 -16.26
C SER A 168 -2.69 -77.86 -17.03
N ASP A 169 -3.54 -77.02 -17.59
CA ASP A 169 -4.67 -77.39 -18.43
C ASP A 169 -4.19 -77.99 -19.76
N LEU A 170 -3.22 -77.37 -20.44
CA LEU A 170 -2.58 -77.94 -21.65
C LEU A 170 -1.84 -79.25 -21.38
N THR A 171 -1.30 -79.43 -20.17
CA THR A 171 -0.65 -80.68 -19.74
C THR A 171 -1.69 -81.76 -19.44
N ARG A 172 -2.83 -81.39 -18.84
CA ARG A 172 -3.98 -82.28 -18.60
C ARG A 172 -4.64 -82.68 -19.91
N GLU A 173 -4.73 -81.77 -20.88
CA GLU A 173 -5.25 -82.00 -22.23
C GLU A 173 -4.30 -82.87 -23.05
N ASN A 174 -2.98 -82.68 -22.93
CA ASN A 174 -1.97 -83.60 -23.49
C ASN A 174 -2.00 -84.99 -22.84
N HIS A 175 -2.27 -85.07 -21.53
CA HIS A 175 -2.44 -86.36 -20.85
C HIS A 175 -3.72 -87.07 -21.31
N ALA A 176 -4.83 -86.36 -21.46
CA ALA A 176 -6.07 -86.89 -22.01
C ALA A 176 -5.92 -87.36 -23.47
N LEU A 177 -5.16 -86.62 -24.29
CA LEU A 177 -4.82 -87.02 -25.67
C LEU A 177 -3.93 -88.28 -25.71
N ARG A 178 -2.99 -88.43 -24.76
CA ARG A 178 -2.15 -89.64 -24.65
C ARG A 178 -2.92 -90.86 -24.14
N GLU A 179 -3.86 -90.69 -23.22
CA GLU A 179 -4.72 -91.78 -22.72
C GLU A 179 -5.78 -92.21 -23.74
N SER A 180 -6.16 -91.32 -24.67
CA SER A 180 -7.08 -91.62 -25.79
C SER A 180 -6.47 -92.43 -26.96
N GLY A 181 -5.20 -92.86 -26.85
CA GLY A 181 -4.49 -93.63 -27.88
C GLY A 181 -4.86 -95.11 -28.03
N SER A 182 -5.95 -95.59 -27.41
CA SER A 182 -6.46 -96.97 -27.55
C SER A 182 -7.67 -97.00 -28.49
N VAL A 183 -7.42 -97.26 -29.76
CA VAL A 183 -8.42 -97.32 -30.83
C VAL A 183 -9.21 -98.63 -30.78
N GLU A 184 -10.52 -98.54 -30.52
CA GLU A 184 -11.52 -99.42 -31.15
C GLU A 184 -12.30 -98.62 -32.22
N PRO A 185 -12.57 -99.19 -33.41
CA PRO A 185 -13.06 -98.44 -34.55
C PRO A 185 -14.59 -98.40 -34.58
N GLY A 186 -15.18 -97.26 -34.26
CA GLY A 186 -16.59 -97.01 -34.58
C GLY A 186 -17.31 -96.00 -33.72
N GLN A 187 -16.88 -94.73 -33.70
CA GLN A 187 -17.75 -93.58 -33.41
C GLN A 187 -17.04 -92.27 -33.82
N SER A 188 -17.83 -91.25 -34.15
CA SER A 188 -17.51 -90.04 -34.92
C SER A 188 -16.19 -89.31 -34.59
N SER A 189 -15.50 -88.87 -35.65
CA SER A 189 -14.17 -88.23 -35.64
C SER A 189 -14.05 -86.97 -34.74
N PRO A 190 -13.03 -86.87 -33.86
CA PRO A 190 -12.75 -85.68 -33.03
C PRO A 190 -12.40 -84.41 -33.82
N THR A 191 -12.02 -84.56 -35.09
CA THR A 191 -11.56 -83.46 -35.97
C THR A 191 -12.64 -82.42 -36.24
N LYS A 192 -13.92 -82.83 -36.29
CA LYS A 192 -15.03 -81.92 -36.60
C LYS A 192 -15.32 -80.92 -35.47
N ALA A 193 -15.18 -81.36 -34.23
CA ALA A 193 -15.39 -80.49 -33.07
C ALA A 193 -14.25 -79.45 -32.93
N ILE A 194 -13.02 -79.81 -33.29
CA ILE A 194 -11.88 -78.89 -33.30
C ILE A 194 -12.03 -77.85 -34.42
N ASP A 195 -12.40 -78.28 -35.63
CA ASP A 195 -12.67 -77.38 -36.75
C ASP A 195 -13.83 -76.42 -36.44
N ASP A 196 -14.93 -76.91 -35.86
CA ASP A 196 -16.07 -76.07 -35.47
C ASP A 196 -15.74 -75.06 -34.36
N THR A 197 -14.72 -75.34 -33.53
CA THR A 197 -14.27 -74.44 -32.45
C THR A 197 -13.30 -73.40 -32.99
N LEU A 198 -12.35 -73.80 -33.85
CA LEU A 198 -11.44 -72.88 -34.53
C LEU A 198 -12.19 -71.92 -35.45
N GLU A 199 -13.20 -72.41 -36.17
CA GLU A 199 -14.02 -71.58 -37.05
C GLU A 199 -14.90 -70.59 -36.26
N ARG A 200 -15.31 -70.95 -35.03
CA ARG A 200 -16.04 -70.06 -34.12
C ARG A 200 -15.12 -68.98 -33.53
N VAL A 201 -13.90 -69.34 -33.15
CA VAL A 201 -12.89 -68.37 -32.67
C VAL A 201 -12.48 -67.42 -33.79
N ALA A 202 -12.26 -67.92 -35.01
CA ALA A 202 -11.95 -67.08 -36.17
C ALA A 202 -13.09 -66.11 -36.51
N ARG A 203 -14.36 -66.56 -36.42
CA ARG A 203 -15.53 -65.70 -36.61
C ARG A 203 -15.66 -64.63 -35.52
N ASN A 204 -15.39 -64.96 -34.26
CA ASN A 204 -15.41 -63.99 -33.16
C ASN A 204 -14.30 -62.95 -33.30
N LEU A 205 -13.06 -63.36 -33.63
CA LEU A 205 -11.95 -62.44 -33.86
C LEU A 205 -12.19 -61.53 -35.07
N HIS A 206 -12.83 -62.03 -36.14
CA HIS A 206 -13.22 -61.18 -37.26
C HIS A 206 -14.33 -60.19 -36.90
N ALA A 207 -15.28 -60.58 -36.05
CA ALA A 207 -16.31 -59.66 -35.55
C ALA A 207 -15.72 -58.56 -34.65
N GLU A 208 -14.81 -58.93 -33.75
CA GLU A 208 -14.10 -57.99 -32.87
C GLU A 208 -13.20 -57.03 -33.66
N ASN A 209 -12.44 -57.53 -34.63
CA ASN A 209 -11.63 -56.69 -35.52
C ASN A 209 -12.50 -55.77 -36.40
N GLY A 210 -13.68 -56.23 -36.83
CA GLY A 210 -14.66 -55.41 -37.54
C GLY A 210 -15.20 -54.26 -36.67
N GLN A 211 -15.51 -54.54 -35.41
CA GLN A 211 -15.96 -53.53 -34.44
C GLN A 211 -14.86 -52.50 -34.12
N LEU A 212 -13.61 -52.95 -33.96
CA LEU A 212 -12.45 -52.07 -33.76
C LEU A 212 -12.20 -51.17 -34.98
N ALA A 213 -12.32 -51.71 -36.21
CA ALA A 213 -12.17 -50.92 -37.44
C ALA A 213 -13.29 -49.89 -37.63
N GLU A 214 -14.51 -50.19 -37.17
CA GLU A 214 -15.63 -49.24 -37.17
C GLU A 214 -15.43 -48.15 -36.11
N GLN A 215 -14.93 -48.49 -34.92
CA GLN A 215 -14.56 -47.53 -33.88
C GLN A 215 -13.43 -46.60 -34.32
N LEU A 216 -12.39 -47.12 -34.98
CA LEU A 216 -11.32 -46.29 -35.54
C LEU A 216 -11.84 -45.30 -36.57
N ARG A 217 -12.71 -45.74 -37.50
CA ARG A 217 -13.35 -44.85 -38.47
C ARG A 217 -14.23 -43.78 -37.81
N SER A 218 -14.91 -44.12 -36.71
CA SER A 218 -15.68 -43.16 -35.92
C SER A 218 -14.78 -42.12 -35.22
N TYR A 219 -13.63 -42.53 -34.68
CA TYR A 219 -12.67 -41.60 -34.09
C TYR A 219 -12.01 -40.71 -35.15
N GLU A 220 -11.63 -41.25 -36.30
CA GLU A 220 -11.09 -40.48 -37.43
C GLU A 220 -12.09 -39.42 -37.94
N ALA A 221 -13.37 -39.78 -38.05
CA ALA A 221 -14.42 -38.83 -38.42
C ALA A 221 -14.61 -37.73 -37.36
N THR A 222 -14.47 -38.07 -36.08
CA THR A 222 -14.55 -37.11 -34.98
C THR A 222 -13.36 -36.15 -34.99
N ILE A 223 -12.14 -36.66 -35.23
CA ILE A 223 -10.92 -35.86 -35.35
C ILE A 223 -11.05 -34.88 -36.53
N ALA A 224 -11.49 -35.36 -37.70
CA ALA A 224 -11.71 -34.52 -38.86
C ALA A 224 -12.76 -33.41 -38.62
N ALA A 225 -13.83 -33.71 -37.86
CA ALA A 225 -14.83 -32.71 -37.48
C ALA A 225 -14.25 -31.66 -36.51
N THR A 226 -13.43 -32.07 -35.53
CA THR A 226 -12.76 -31.14 -34.62
C THR A 226 -11.71 -30.28 -35.32
N ASP A 227 -10.99 -30.82 -36.30
CA ASP A 227 -10.04 -30.05 -37.11
C ASP A 227 -10.76 -28.99 -37.96
N GLY A 228 -11.94 -29.33 -38.50
CA GLY A 228 -12.81 -28.36 -39.19
C GLY A 228 -13.28 -27.21 -38.28
N GLN A 229 -13.67 -27.51 -37.04
CA GLN A 229 -14.06 -26.50 -36.05
C GLN A 229 -12.87 -25.61 -35.63
N MET A 230 -11.69 -26.20 -35.42
CA MET A 230 -10.47 -25.44 -35.10
C MET A 230 -10.01 -24.54 -36.25
N ALA A 231 -10.20 -24.97 -37.50
CA ALA A 231 -9.93 -24.14 -38.67
C ALA A 231 -10.90 -22.95 -38.75
N GLN A 232 -12.18 -23.16 -38.45
CA GLN A 232 -13.18 -22.09 -38.42
C GLN A 232 -12.89 -21.06 -37.32
N LEU A 233 -12.54 -21.50 -36.10
CA LEU A 233 -12.16 -20.60 -35.01
C LEU A 233 -10.89 -19.79 -35.31
N ARG A 234 -9.91 -20.38 -36.02
CA ARG A 234 -8.73 -19.65 -36.48
C ARG A 234 -9.10 -18.56 -37.50
N GLN A 235 -10.00 -18.87 -38.43
CA GLN A 235 -10.47 -17.91 -39.43
C GLN A 235 -11.27 -16.76 -38.79
N GLU A 236 -12.11 -17.06 -37.80
CA GLU A 236 -12.85 -16.03 -37.04
C GLU A 236 -11.89 -15.14 -36.24
N ARG A 237 -10.85 -15.72 -35.64
CA ARG A 237 -9.81 -14.95 -34.95
C ARG A 237 -9.02 -14.04 -35.89
N GLU A 238 -8.61 -14.53 -37.07
CA GLU A 238 -7.94 -13.72 -38.09
C GLU A 238 -8.83 -12.55 -38.54
N ALA A 239 -10.14 -12.78 -38.70
CA ALA A 239 -11.09 -11.71 -39.04
C ALA A 239 -11.21 -10.66 -37.93
N GLN A 240 -11.21 -11.09 -36.66
CA GLN A 240 -11.22 -10.18 -35.51
C GLN A 240 -9.91 -9.38 -35.38
N GLU A 241 -8.75 -10.00 -35.62
CA GLU A 241 -7.45 -9.31 -35.60
C GLU A 241 -7.39 -8.22 -36.70
N VAL A 242 -7.91 -8.50 -37.90
CA VAL A 242 -8.02 -7.49 -38.98
C VAL A 242 -8.97 -6.35 -38.60
N GLU A 243 -10.06 -6.63 -37.89
CA GLU A 243 -11.01 -5.60 -37.44
C GLU A 243 -10.39 -4.71 -36.35
N VAL A 244 -9.63 -5.29 -35.42
CA VAL A 244 -8.86 -4.55 -34.41
C VAL A 244 -7.80 -3.66 -35.06
N ASP A 245 -7.06 -4.17 -36.04
CA ASP A 245 -6.06 -3.38 -36.78
C ASP A 245 -6.71 -2.20 -37.54
N LEU A 246 -7.89 -2.42 -38.11
CA LEU A 246 -8.64 -1.36 -38.79
C LEU A 246 -9.14 -0.29 -37.81
N LEU A 247 -9.55 -0.68 -36.59
CA LEU A 247 -9.93 0.24 -35.52
C LEU A 247 -8.73 1.03 -35.01
N LEU A 248 -7.56 0.39 -34.83
CA LEU A 248 -6.32 1.05 -34.44
C LEU A 248 -5.84 2.03 -35.53
N GLN A 249 -5.98 1.68 -36.80
CA GLN A 249 -5.65 2.56 -37.92
C GLN A 249 -6.55 3.81 -37.95
N LYS A 250 -7.79 3.73 -37.48
CA LYS A 250 -8.71 4.88 -37.33
C LYS A 250 -8.45 5.69 -36.07
N LEU A 251 -8.07 5.05 -34.96
CA LEU A 251 -7.86 5.71 -33.67
C LEU A 251 -6.57 6.53 -33.65
N ASN A 252 -5.47 6.02 -34.21
CA ASN A 252 -4.17 6.69 -34.22
C ASN A 252 -4.18 8.13 -34.77
N PRO A 253 -4.81 8.43 -35.94
CA PRO A 253 -4.89 9.81 -36.43
C PRO A 253 -5.78 10.72 -35.56
N MET A 254 -6.79 10.16 -34.87
CA MET A 254 -7.61 10.95 -33.93
C MET A 254 -6.83 11.29 -32.66
N VAL A 255 -6.03 10.36 -32.12
CA VAL A 255 -5.15 10.62 -30.98
C VAL A 255 -4.09 11.67 -31.34
N ALA A 256 -3.46 11.55 -32.51
CA ALA A 256 -2.51 12.55 -32.99
C ALA A 256 -3.15 13.94 -33.21
N ALA A 257 -4.40 13.99 -33.68
CA ALA A 257 -5.14 15.26 -33.79
C ALA A 257 -5.48 15.84 -32.41
N HIS A 258 -5.84 15.00 -31.44
CA HIS A 258 -6.11 15.44 -30.07
C HIS A 258 -4.85 15.98 -29.40
N GLU A 259 -3.71 15.30 -29.55
CA GLU A 259 -2.41 15.77 -29.05
C GLU A 259 -2.00 17.11 -29.68
N ALA A 260 -2.23 17.29 -30.99
CA ALA A 260 -1.97 18.56 -31.68
C ALA A 260 -2.84 19.71 -31.13
N VAL A 261 -4.14 19.45 -30.91
CA VAL A 261 -5.06 20.43 -30.31
C VAL A 261 -4.67 20.77 -28.87
N MET A 262 -4.18 19.79 -28.10
CA MET A 262 -3.73 20.01 -26.73
C MET A 262 -2.45 20.85 -26.67
N GLU A 263 -1.52 20.68 -27.61
CA GLU A 263 -0.33 21.54 -27.72
C GLU A 263 -0.68 22.94 -28.22
N GLU A 264 -1.64 23.08 -29.14
CA GLU A 264 -2.14 24.39 -29.59
C GLU A 264 -2.84 25.14 -28.44
N ARG A 265 -3.59 24.43 -27.60
CA ARG A 265 -4.19 24.99 -26.37
C ARG A 265 -3.13 25.48 -25.39
N LYS A 266 -2.07 24.71 -25.14
CA LYS A 266 -0.95 25.15 -24.28
C LYS A 266 -0.27 26.40 -24.83
N ALA A 267 -0.09 26.49 -26.15
CA ALA A 267 0.47 27.66 -26.80
C ALA A 267 -0.45 28.89 -26.64
N MET A 268 -1.77 28.72 -26.78
CA MET A 268 -2.75 29.78 -26.55
C MET A 268 -2.79 30.23 -25.08
N GLU A 269 -2.72 29.32 -24.12
CA GLU A 269 -2.65 29.64 -22.69
C GLU A 269 -1.37 30.45 -22.35
N ALA A 270 -0.23 30.09 -22.94
CA ALA A 270 1.02 30.84 -22.78
C ALA A 270 0.95 32.26 -23.39
N ASP A 271 0.30 32.42 -24.54
CA ASP A 271 0.10 33.72 -25.16
C ASP A 271 -0.92 34.59 -24.40
N LEU A 272 -1.94 33.97 -23.79
CA LEU A 272 -2.91 34.66 -22.93
C LEU A 272 -2.23 35.19 -21.66
N ALA A 273 -1.38 34.38 -21.01
CA ALA A 273 -0.58 34.80 -19.87
C ALA A 273 0.36 35.99 -20.20
N ARG A 274 0.99 35.97 -21.39
CA ARG A 274 1.83 37.10 -21.86
C ARG A 274 1.01 38.36 -22.09
N ARG A 275 -0.20 38.24 -22.64
CA ARG A 275 -1.11 39.37 -22.84
C ARG A 275 -1.58 39.95 -21.51
N GLU A 276 -1.92 39.12 -20.54
CA GLU A 276 -2.28 39.57 -19.18
C GLU A 276 -1.14 40.31 -18.50
N GLN A 277 0.09 39.81 -18.61
CA GLN A 277 1.27 40.48 -18.09
C GLN A 277 1.51 41.84 -18.77
N THR A 278 1.25 41.94 -20.08
CA THR A 278 1.31 43.19 -20.84
C THR A 278 0.22 44.17 -20.41
N ILE A 279 -1.00 43.68 -20.16
CA ILE A 279 -2.12 44.49 -19.67
C ILE A 279 -1.80 45.05 -18.28
N GLN A 280 -1.23 44.25 -17.37
CA GLN A 280 -0.80 44.72 -16.05
C GLN A 280 0.29 45.79 -16.14
N ALA A 281 1.27 45.62 -17.04
CA ALA A 281 2.30 46.64 -17.29
C ALA A 281 1.70 47.95 -17.83
N LEU A 282 0.75 47.85 -18.77
CA LEU A 282 0.03 49.02 -19.30
C LEU A 282 -0.85 49.70 -18.25
N GLN A 283 -1.52 48.94 -17.38
CA GLN A 283 -2.29 49.50 -16.26
C GLN A 283 -1.39 50.27 -15.29
N THR A 284 -0.21 49.73 -14.99
CA THR A 284 0.79 50.40 -14.14
C THR A 284 1.25 51.72 -14.77
N ASN A 285 1.59 51.71 -16.07
CA ASN A 285 1.96 52.93 -16.80
C ASN A 285 0.81 53.95 -16.86
N VAL A 286 -0.43 53.51 -17.01
CA VAL A 286 -1.61 54.41 -16.98
C VAL A 286 -1.79 55.04 -15.59
N TYR A 287 -1.53 54.29 -14.52
CA TYR A 287 -1.54 54.83 -13.16
C TYR A 287 -0.44 55.87 -12.95
N GLU A 288 0.77 55.63 -13.45
CA GLU A 288 1.89 56.58 -13.40
C GLU A 288 1.60 57.83 -14.22
N MET A 289 1.11 57.69 -15.46
CA MET A 289 0.69 58.82 -16.29
C MET A 289 -0.43 59.64 -15.63
N LYS A 290 -1.41 58.99 -14.99
CA LYS A 290 -2.46 59.71 -14.23
C LYS A 290 -1.87 60.51 -13.07
N ARG A 291 -0.86 59.96 -12.38
CA ARG A 291 -0.15 60.65 -11.30
C ARG A 291 0.64 61.85 -11.85
N GLU A 292 1.35 61.68 -12.95
CA GLU A 292 2.08 62.76 -13.62
C GLU A 292 1.16 63.88 -14.10
N ILE A 293 0.03 63.55 -14.73
CA ILE A 293 -0.98 64.53 -15.14
C ILE A 293 -1.52 65.30 -13.93
N LYS A 294 -1.70 64.64 -12.78
CA LYS A 294 -2.15 65.30 -11.55
C LYS A 294 -1.11 66.28 -10.99
N ILE A 295 0.17 65.94 -11.08
CA ILE A 295 1.27 66.83 -10.70
C ILE A 295 1.34 68.03 -11.65
N ILE A 296 1.31 67.78 -12.96
CA ILE A 296 1.33 68.84 -13.99
C ILE A 296 0.12 69.77 -13.85
N SER A 297 -1.06 69.24 -13.51
CA SER A 297 -2.26 70.06 -13.28
C SER A 297 -2.08 70.99 -12.07
N ALA A 298 -1.50 70.49 -10.98
CA ALA A 298 -1.18 71.31 -9.81
C ALA A 298 -0.12 72.38 -10.11
N ASP A 299 0.88 72.06 -10.94
CA ASP A 299 1.89 73.03 -11.39
C ASP A 299 1.27 74.11 -12.30
N VAL A 300 0.32 73.74 -13.17
CA VAL A 300 -0.42 74.69 -14.02
C VAL A 300 -1.28 75.61 -13.17
N ASP A 301 -1.97 75.09 -12.16
CA ASP A 301 -2.77 75.90 -11.23
C ASP A 301 -1.87 76.90 -10.46
N ALA A 302 -0.68 76.48 -10.01
CA ALA A 302 0.29 77.36 -9.37
C ALA A 302 0.85 78.45 -10.31
N ILE A 303 1.10 78.13 -11.58
CA ILE A 303 1.53 79.11 -12.58
C ILE A 303 0.41 80.11 -12.90
N VAL A 304 -0.86 79.66 -12.89
CA VAL A 304 -2.01 80.55 -13.06
C VAL A 304 -2.13 81.52 -11.88
N GLU A 305 -1.96 81.05 -10.63
CA GLU A 305 -1.91 81.91 -9.46
C GLU A 305 -0.74 82.92 -9.52
N GLU A 306 0.47 82.49 -9.88
CA GLU A 306 1.62 83.41 -10.05
C GLU A 306 1.35 84.45 -11.15
N LYS A 307 0.70 84.05 -12.25
CA LYS A 307 0.31 84.98 -13.31
C LYS A 307 -0.72 85.99 -12.83
N GLU A 308 -1.70 85.58 -12.03
CA GLU A 308 -2.70 86.49 -11.45
C GLU A 308 -2.08 87.48 -10.48
N ILE A 309 -1.13 87.03 -9.64
CA ILE A 309 -0.34 87.90 -8.73
C ILE A 309 0.51 88.90 -9.53
N MET A 310 1.22 88.43 -10.56
CA MET A 310 2.05 89.29 -11.42
C MET A 310 1.19 90.30 -12.21
N GLN A 311 -0.03 89.93 -12.58
CA GLN A 311 -0.99 90.82 -13.23
C GLN A 311 -1.50 91.91 -12.27
N GLU A 312 -1.75 91.56 -11.00
CA GLU A 312 -2.08 92.52 -9.93
C GLU A 312 -0.92 93.49 -9.63
N GLU A 313 0.33 93.02 -9.61
CA GLU A 313 1.52 93.87 -9.44
C GLU A 313 1.72 94.85 -10.60
N LEU A 314 1.40 94.43 -11.83
CA LEU A 314 1.51 95.26 -13.03
C LEU A 314 0.41 96.32 -13.09
N ASP A 315 -0.78 96.00 -12.58
CA ASP A 315 -1.91 96.92 -12.44
C ASP A 315 -1.78 97.86 -11.23
N GLU A 316 -1.01 97.49 -10.20
CA GLU A 316 -0.52 98.37 -9.12
C GLU A 316 0.54 99.37 -9.63
N LEU A 317 1.50 98.91 -10.44
CA LEU A 317 2.57 99.76 -11.00
C LEU A 317 2.04 100.80 -12.01
N ARG A 318 0.93 100.52 -12.70
CA ARG A 318 0.28 101.46 -13.63
C ARG A 318 -0.49 102.60 -12.95
N LYS A 319 -0.66 102.59 -11.62
CA LYS A 319 -1.42 103.61 -10.86
C LYS A 319 -0.58 104.78 -10.33
N ARG A 320 0.72 104.88 -10.65
CA ARG A 320 1.58 106.01 -10.24
C ARG A 320 1.65 107.11 -11.32
N PRO A 321 1.26 108.37 -11.06
CA PRO A 321 1.31 109.46 -12.02
C PRO A 321 2.59 110.33 -11.87
N VAL A 322 2.98 110.99 -12.98
CA VAL A 322 3.92 112.13 -13.20
C VAL A 322 4.80 111.79 -14.42
N VAL A 323 4.42 112.17 -15.66
CA VAL A 323 4.55 113.50 -16.32
C VAL A 323 6.02 113.91 -16.45
N HIS A 324 6.63 113.72 -17.62
CA HIS A 324 6.78 114.69 -18.71
C HIS A 324 7.93 115.69 -18.48
N GLU A 325 8.68 115.93 -19.55
CA GLU A 325 9.66 117.00 -19.75
C GLU A 325 11.07 116.81 -19.15
N SER A 326 11.99 116.35 -19.98
CA SER A 326 12.94 117.26 -20.63
C SER A 326 13.90 116.46 -21.50
N LEU A 327 13.91 116.72 -22.81
CA LEU A 327 15.13 116.89 -23.62
C LEU A 327 14.75 116.98 -25.11
N GLU A 328 13.93 117.99 -25.41
CA GLU A 328 14.10 118.77 -26.64
C GLU A 328 15.47 119.45 -26.60
N ALA A 329 16.55 118.71 -26.88
CA ALA A 329 17.84 119.27 -27.29
C ALA A 329 18.75 118.19 -27.87
N ALA A 330 18.33 117.53 -28.96
CA ALA A 330 19.28 116.86 -29.88
C ALA A 330 18.61 116.46 -31.21
N GLU A 331 17.91 117.38 -31.88
CA GLU A 331 17.49 117.23 -33.30
C GLU A 331 18.68 117.33 -34.27
N ALA A 332 19.76 116.57 -34.01
CA ALA A 332 20.94 116.53 -34.87
C ALA A 332 21.44 115.09 -35.16
N GLU A 333 20.63 114.05 -34.91
CA GLU A 333 21.02 112.64 -35.11
C GLU A 333 20.05 111.80 -35.96
N THR A 334 19.40 112.38 -36.98
CA THR A 334 18.44 111.66 -37.86
C THR A 334 19.08 110.97 -39.08
N ARG A 335 20.21 110.27 -38.90
CA ARG A 335 20.80 109.36 -39.92
C ARG A 335 20.96 107.89 -39.50
N PRO A 336 21.19 107.52 -38.23
CA PRO A 336 21.19 106.11 -37.79
C PRO A 336 19.79 105.47 -37.76
N LEU A 337 18.74 106.26 -37.51
CA LEU A 337 17.36 105.76 -37.34
C LEU A 337 16.77 105.14 -38.62
N ARG A 338 17.13 105.61 -39.83
CA ARG A 338 16.68 104.98 -41.09
C ARG A 338 17.25 103.57 -41.31
N ARG A 339 18.48 103.30 -40.84
CA ARG A 339 19.08 101.95 -40.91
C ARG A 339 18.46 101.01 -39.86
N SER A 340 18.14 101.54 -38.67
CA SER A 340 17.44 100.78 -37.63
C SER A 340 16.01 100.39 -38.04
N VAL A 341 15.26 101.28 -38.71
CA VAL A 341 13.92 100.97 -39.23
C VAL A 341 13.97 99.91 -40.34
N SER A 342 14.92 100.02 -41.28
CA SER A 342 15.10 99.00 -42.34
C SER A 342 15.46 97.62 -41.79
N MET A 343 16.30 97.54 -40.75
CA MET A 343 16.62 96.26 -40.09
C MET A 343 15.39 95.69 -39.35
N LYS A 344 14.59 96.54 -38.72
CA LYS A 344 13.34 96.12 -38.06
C LYS A 344 12.29 95.62 -39.07
N ASP A 345 12.17 96.26 -40.23
CA ASP A 345 11.27 95.79 -41.30
C ASP A 345 11.70 94.43 -41.86
N GLN A 346 13.01 94.21 -42.01
CA GLN A 346 13.54 92.89 -42.38
C GLN A 346 13.25 91.84 -41.30
N THR A 347 13.44 92.17 -40.02
CA THR A 347 13.14 91.27 -38.90
C THR A 347 11.64 90.94 -38.82
N ILE A 348 10.77 91.90 -39.15
CA ILE A 348 9.31 91.70 -39.21
C ILE A 348 8.92 90.79 -40.38
N GLN A 349 9.58 90.90 -41.54
CA GLN A 349 9.36 90.00 -42.67
C GLN A 349 9.81 88.57 -42.35
N GLU A 350 10.97 88.41 -41.73
CA GLU A 350 11.50 87.10 -41.31
C GLU A 350 10.63 86.43 -40.24
N THR A 351 10.10 87.20 -39.28
CA THR A 351 9.16 86.67 -38.27
C THR A 351 7.81 86.29 -38.87
N LYS A 352 7.27 87.07 -39.81
CA LYS A 352 6.05 86.69 -40.55
C LYS A 352 6.24 85.40 -41.36
N ALA A 353 7.40 85.24 -42.01
CA ALA A 353 7.72 84.00 -42.74
C ALA A 353 7.81 82.80 -41.79
N ARG A 354 8.42 82.97 -40.61
CA ARG A 354 8.45 81.92 -39.57
C ARG A 354 7.07 81.57 -39.02
N VAL A 355 6.21 82.56 -38.79
CA VAL A 355 4.83 82.32 -38.34
C VAL A 355 4.04 81.55 -39.40
N ALA A 356 4.15 81.91 -40.67
CA ALA A 356 3.48 81.19 -41.75
C ALA A 356 3.98 79.74 -41.91
N GLU A 357 5.28 79.49 -41.67
CA GLU A 357 5.86 78.15 -41.65
C GLU A 357 5.36 77.33 -40.45
N LEU A 358 5.28 77.93 -39.26
CA LEU A 358 4.73 77.28 -38.06
C LEU A 358 3.24 76.95 -38.22
N GLU A 359 2.45 77.84 -38.81
CA GLU A 359 1.04 77.59 -39.13
C GLU A 359 0.88 76.43 -40.13
N ARG A 360 1.80 76.31 -41.10
CA ARG A 360 1.82 75.19 -42.04
C ARG A 360 2.13 73.85 -41.35
N ARG A 361 3.12 73.82 -40.46
CA ARG A 361 3.47 72.63 -39.67
C ARG A 361 2.34 72.23 -38.74
N LEU A 362 1.76 73.18 -38.03
CA LEU A 362 0.62 72.92 -37.14
C LEU A 362 -0.57 72.31 -37.90
N ASN A 363 -0.85 72.78 -39.12
CA ASN A 363 -1.90 72.19 -39.96
C ASN A 363 -1.56 70.79 -40.47
N ASN A 364 -0.28 70.51 -40.76
CA ASN A 364 0.17 69.16 -41.11
C ASN A 364 0.05 68.21 -39.92
N ASP A 365 0.55 68.60 -38.75
CA ASP A 365 0.50 67.80 -37.53
C ASP A 365 -0.96 67.53 -37.12
N LYS A 366 -1.85 68.52 -37.24
CA LYS A 366 -3.29 68.34 -36.99
C LYS A 366 -3.93 67.31 -37.95
N SER A 367 -3.51 67.29 -39.22
CA SER A 367 -3.96 66.33 -40.21
C SER A 367 -3.46 64.91 -39.91
N GLU A 368 -2.20 64.79 -39.49
CA GLU A 368 -1.60 63.51 -39.09
C GLU A 368 -2.23 62.95 -37.81
N TYR A 369 -2.48 63.80 -36.81
CA TYR A 369 -3.22 63.41 -35.60
C TYR A 369 -4.65 62.94 -35.93
N ALA A 370 -5.36 63.63 -36.82
CA ALA A 370 -6.70 63.22 -37.23
C ALA A 370 -6.70 61.84 -37.89
N LYS A 371 -5.70 61.54 -38.73
CA LYS A 371 -5.54 60.20 -39.33
C LYS A 371 -5.22 59.13 -38.27
N ALA A 372 -4.30 59.43 -37.35
CA ALA A 372 -3.95 58.50 -36.28
C ALA A 372 -5.13 58.18 -35.35
N VAL A 373 -6.02 59.14 -35.11
CA VAL A 373 -7.26 58.91 -34.35
C VAL A 373 -8.21 57.97 -35.11
N VAL A 374 -8.43 58.19 -36.41
CA VAL A 374 -9.27 57.31 -37.24
C VAL A 374 -8.72 55.88 -37.31
N GLU A 375 -7.40 55.73 -37.45
CA GLU A 375 -6.75 54.41 -37.43
C GLU A 375 -6.91 53.71 -36.08
N ARG A 376 -6.82 54.46 -34.97
CA ARG A 376 -7.10 53.93 -33.63
C ARG A 376 -8.56 53.50 -33.46
N ASP A 377 -9.51 54.30 -33.93
CA ASP A 377 -10.93 53.98 -33.82
C ASP A 377 -11.26 52.70 -34.62
N HIS A 378 -10.69 52.54 -35.81
CA HIS A 378 -10.85 51.32 -36.60
C HIS A 378 -10.21 50.08 -35.92
N ALA A 379 -9.06 50.25 -35.27
CA ALA A 379 -8.44 49.19 -34.48
C ALA A 379 -9.29 48.82 -33.25
N ILE A 380 -9.90 49.80 -32.58
CA ILE A 380 -10.81 49.59 -31.45
C ILE A 380 -12.05 48.80 -31.90
N GLU A 381 -12.68 49.17 -33.01
CA GLU A 381 -13.83 48.42 -33.57
C GLU A 381 -13.45 46.96 -33.90
N THR A 382 -12.27 46.76 -34.49
CA THR A 382 -11.77 45.42 -34.82
C THR A 382 -11.54 44.58 -33.55
N LEU A 383 -10.97 45.18 -32.50
CA LEU A 383 -10.76 44.51 -31.22
C LEU A 383 -12.09 44.20 -30.51
N GLN A 384 -13.07 45.12 -30.55
CA GLN A 384 -14.40 44.90 -29.99
C GLN A 384 -15.12 43.74 -30.67
N LYS A 385 -15.00 43.62 -32.01
CA LYS A 385 -15.57 42.50 -32.75
C LYS A 385 -14.94 41.16 -32.34
N LYS A 386 -13.62 41.11 -32.22
CA LYS A 386 -12.91 39.90 -31.73
C LYS A 386 -13.29 39.55 -30.28
N LEU A 387 -13.47 40.55 -29.42
CA LEU A 387 -13.90 40.34 -28.03
C LEU A 387 -15.30 39.73 -27.99
N PHE A 388 -16.20 40.13 -28.88
CA PHE A 388 -17.53 39.53 -29.01
C PHE A 388 -17.46 38.07 -29.52
N GLU A 389 -16.60 37.80 -30.51
CA GLU A 389 -16.37 36.44 -31.02
C GLU A 389 -15.80 35.52 -29.93
N TYR A 390 -14.80 35.97 -29.18
CA TYR A 390 -14.26 35.21 -28.03
C TYR A 390 -15.28 35.02 -26.92
N LYS A 391 -16.11 36.02 -26.63
CA LYS A 391 -17.18 35.87 -25.64
C LYS A 391 -18.20 34.81 -26.06
N ARG A 392 -18.53 34.73 -27.35
CA ARG A 392 -19.40 33.69 -27.89
C ARG A 392 -18.74 32.31 -27.79
N GLU A 393 -17.46 32.21 -28.12
CA GLU A 393 -16.70 30.96 -28.04
C GLU A 393 -16.58 30.46 -26.60
N VAL A 394 -16.29 31.33 -25.63
CA VAL A 394 -16.28 31.00 -24.20
C VAL A 394 -17.64 30.50 -23.75
N ASN A 395 -18.74 31.11 -24.20
CA ASN A 395 -20.09 30.63 -23.86
C ASN A 395 -20.34 29.22 -24.43
N VAL A 396 -19.98 28.96 -25.69
CA VAL A 396 -20.13 27.62 -26.29
C VAL A 396 -19.29 26.59 -25.55
N LEU A 397 -18.03 26.92 -25.23
CA LEU A 397 -17.17 26.03 -24.45
C LEU A 397 -17.67 25.80 -23.02
N THR A 398 -18.39 26.77 -22.44
CA THR A 398 -19.02 26.62 -21.13
C THR A 398 -20.22 25.67 -21.23
N ASP A 399 -21.06 25.82 -22.26
CA ASP A 399 -22.19 24.93 -22.52
C ASP A 399 -21.70 23.49 -22.81
N ASP A 400 -20.61 23.34 -23.58
CA ASP A 400 -19.99 22.04 -23.85
C ASP A 400 -19.40 21.42 -22.57
N LEU A 401 -18.79 22.23 -21.70
CA LEU A 401 -18.26 21.77 -20.41
C LEU A 401 -19.39 21.26 -19.49
N ASP A 402 -20.50 22.00 -19.42
CA ASP A 402 -21.68 21.61 -18.64
C ASP A 402 -22.29 20.30 -19.18
N SER A 403 -22.39 20.15 -20.51
CA SER A 403 -22.82 18.90 -21.15
C SER A 403 -21.90 17.73 -20.81
N ILE A 404 -20.57 17.93 -20.80
CA ILE A 404 -19.61 16.90 -20.41
C ILE A 404 -19.75 16.53 -18.93
N TYR A 405 -20.05 17.49 -18.05
CA TYR A 405 -20.31 17.19 -16.64
C TYR A 405 -21.59 16.37 -16.44
N GLU A 406 -22.63 16.63 -17.22
CA GLU A 406 -23.86 15.82 -17.22
C GLU A 406 -23.58 14.39 -17.73
N GLU A 407 -22.88 14.24 -18.85
CA GLU A 407 -22.48 12.93 -19.37
C GLU A 407 -21.58 12.17 -18.38
N LYS A 408 -20.63 12.86 -17.73
CA LYS A 408 -19.79 12.28 -16.68
C LYS A 408 -20.64 11.76 -15.52
N HIS A 409 -21.62 12.54 -15.08
CA HIS A 409 -22.51 12.15 -13.99
C HIS A 409 -23.36 10.92 -14.37
N GLU A 410 -23.87 10.85 -15.60
CA GLU A 410 -24.58 9.66 -16.09
C GLU A 410 -23.67 8.42 -16.15
N VAL A 411 -22.40 8.58 -16.54
CA VAL A 411 -21.43 7.49 -16.58
C VAL A 411 -21.08 7.03 -15.17
N GLU A 412 -20.88 7.93 -14.22
CA GLU A 412 -20.68 7.61 -12.80
C GLU A 412 -21.87 6.82 -12.24
N GLN A 413 -23.10 7.26 -12.55
CA GLN A 413 -24.30 6.55 -12.09
C GLN A 413 -24.43 5.14 -12.71
N LYS A 414 -24.05 4.98 -13.98
CA LYS A 414 -24.00 3.66 -14.63
C LYS A 414 -22.88 2.79 -14.05
N LEU A 415 -21.74 3.37 -13.69
CA LEU A 415 -20.64 2.65 -13.05
C LEU A 415 -21.06 2.12 -11.67
N ASP A 416 -21.67 2.95 -10.83
CA ASP A 416 -22.21 2.54 -9.53
C ASP A 416 -23.23 1.40 -9.67
N GLN A 417 -24.07 1.45 -10.72
CA GLN A 417 -25.05 0.40 -11.01
C GLN A 417 -24.37 -0.92 -11.40
N VAL A 418 -23.32 -0.87 -12.23
CA VAL A 418 -22.53 -2.05 -12.62
C VAL A 418 -21.73 -2.60 -11.46
N GLU A 419 -21.14 -1.76 -10.62
CA GLU A 419 -20.43 -2.20 -9.40
C GLU A 419 -21.38 -2.92 -8.44
N THR A 420 -22.59 -2.39 -8.25
CA THR A 420 -23.63 -3.04 -7.45
C THR A 420 -24.03 -4.39 -8.03
N GLN A 421 -24.19 -4.49 -9.36
CA GLN A 421 -24.48 -5.76 -10.03
C GLN A 421 -23.33 -6.76 -9.90
N LEU A 422 -22.08 -6.29 -9.96
CA LEU A 422 -20.89 -7.13 -9.79
C LEU A 422 -20.81 -7.70 -8.37
N VAL A 423 -21.09 -6.88 -7.35
CA VAL A 423 -21.13 -7.33 -5.95
C VAL A 423 -22.21 -8.39 -5.78
N ASN A 424 -23.42 -8.17 -6.30
CA ASN A 424 -24.49 -9.16 -6.24
C ASN A 424 -24.10 -10.47 -6.95
N ALA A 425 -23.47 -10.40 -8.12
CA ALA A 425 -22.99 -11.59 -8.84
C ALA A 425 -21.85 -12.32 -8.09
N GLN A 426 -20.99 -11.59 -7.38
CA GLN A 426 -19.97 -12.18 -6.52
C GLN A 426 -20.58 -12.89 -5.30
N GLU A 427 -21.64 -12.33 -4.71
CA GLU A 427 -22.40 -12.97 -3.63
C GLU A 427 -23.09 -14.25 -4.14
N GLU A 428 -23.74 -14.21 -5.31
CA GLU A 428 -24.36 -15.37 -5.94
C GLU A 428 -23.32 -16.47 -6.28
N LEU A 429 -22.14 -16.09 -6.77
CA LEU A 429 -21.03 -17.03 -7.01
C LEU A 429 -20.52 -17.66 -5.71
N ALA A 430 -20.38 -16.87 -4.64
CA ALA A 430 -19.97 -17.39 -3.33
C ALA A 430 -21.01 -18.36 -2.75
N GLU A 431 -22.30 -18.10 -2.97
CA GLU A 431 -23.38 -19.01 -2.56
C GLU A 431 -23.38 -20.29 -3.40
N LEU A 432 -23.16 -20.20 -4.71
CA LEU A 432 -22.99 -21.36 -5.59
C LEU A 432 -21.77 -22.21 -5.19
N ASP A 433 -20.63 -21.59 -4.87
CA ASP A 433 -19.44 -22.29 -4.40
C ASP A 433 -19.71 -23.04 -3.09
N ARG A 434 -20.51 -22.45 -2.19
CA ARG A 434 -20.93 -23.09 -0.94
C ARG A 434 -21.82 -24.31 -1.21
N VAL A 435 -22.80 -24.19 -2.10
CA VAL A 435 -23.68 -25.30 -2.51
C VAL A 435 -22.87 -26.41 -3.19
N VAL A 436 -21.91 -26.06 -4.04
CA VAL A 436 -21.01 -27.04 -4.69
C VAL A 436 -20.15 -27.75 -3.65
N ALA A 437 -19.65 -27.06 -2.63
CA ALA A 437 -18.90 -27.68 -1.55
C ALA A 437 -19.77 -28.68 -0.73
N GLU A 438 -21.02 -28.31 -0.43
CA GLU A 438 -21.97 -29.21 0.24
C GLU A 438 -22.30 -30.44 -0.62
N LEU A 439 -22.53 -30.24 -1.92
CA LEU A 439 -22.78 -31.35 -2.86
C LEU A 439 -21.56 -32.27 -3.00
N ARG A 440 -20.32 -31.75 -2.92
CA ARG A 440 -19.10 -32.58 -2.91
C ARG A 440 -19.04 -33.46 -1.67
N ILE A 441 -19.32 -32.90 -0.50
CA ILE A 441 -19.39 -33.67 0.76
C ILE A 441 -20.43 -34.79 0.65
N ASP A 442 -21.59 -34.49 0.08
CA ASP A 442 -22.62 -35.52 -0.12
C ASP A 442 -22.16 -36.58 -1.13
N VAL A 443 -21.59 -36.20 -2.28
CA VAL A 443 -21.04 -37.16 -3.26
C VAL A 443 -19.99 -38.07 -2.64
N ASP A 444 -19.12 -37.54 -1.79
CA ASP A 444 -18.12 -38.34 -1.07
C ASP A 444 -18.78 -39.32 -0.10
N ARG A 445 -19.82 -38.89 0.65
CA ARG A 445 -20.63 -39.79 1.50
C ARG A 445 -21.32 -40.89 0.69
N TRP A 446 -21.88 -40.56 -0.48
CA TRP A 446 -22.50 -41.55 -1.38
C TRP A 446 -21.46 -42.53 -1.92
N ARG A 447 -20.25 -42.06 -2.24
CA ARG A 447 -19.14 -42.91 -2.68
C ARG A 447 -18.69 -43.87 -1.59
N GLU A 448 -18.48 -43.38 -0.36
CA GLU A 448 -18.15 -44.21 0.80
C GLU A 448 -19.24 -45.26 1.06
N ALA A 449 -20.51 -44.87 1.03
CA ALA A 449 -21.62 -45.80 1.21
C ALA A 449 -21.69 -46.87 0.10
N TYR A 450 -21.40 -46.47 -1.15
CA TYR A 450 -21.35 -47.39 -2.29
C TYR A 450 -20.18 -48.36 -2.21
N GLU A 451 -18.99 -47.89 -1.81
CA GLU A 451 -17.82 -48.75 -1.61
C GLU A 451 -18.09 -49.76 -0.49
N LEU A 452 -18.73 -49.34 0.59
CA LEU A 452 -19.11 -50.22 1.70
C LEU A 452 -20.12 -51.29 1.26
N ALA A 453 -21.14 -50.91 0.48
CA ALA A 453 -22.11 -51.84 -0.08
C ALA A 453 -21.47 -52.81 -1.09
N ARG A 454 -20.52 -52.34 -1.90
CA ARG A 454 -19.76 -53.17 -2.84
C ARG A 454 -18.91 -54.21 -2.10
N MET A 455 -18.23 -53.80 -1.02
CA MET A 455 -17.45 -54.71 -0.18
C MET A 455 -18.34 -55.78 0.45
N GLN A 456 -19.52 -55.41 0.95
CA GLN A 456 -20.50 -56.37 1.49
C GLN A 456 -20.99 -57.36 0.42
N HIS A 457 -21.30 -56.89 -0.79
CA HIS A 457 -21.69 -57.79 -1.88
C HIS A 457 -20.56 -58.73 -2.32
N GLU A 458 -19.30 -58.27 -2.29
CA GLU A 458 -18.16 -59.14 -2.60
C GLU A 458 -17.93 -60.18 -1.50
N GLU A 459 -18.12 -59.82 -0.22
CA GLU A 459 -18.10 -60.79 0.89
C GLU A 459 -19.21 -61.84 0.77
N GLU A 460 -20.44 -61.41 0.44
CA GLU A 460 -21.57 -62.32 0.16
C GLU A 460 -21.26 -63.24 -1.02
N ARG A 461 -20.69 -62.69 -2.10
CA ARG A 461 -20.29 -63.46 -3.28
C ARG A 461 -19.24 -64.51 -2.94
N GLN A 462 -18.22 -64.15 -2.16
CA GLN A 462 -17.22 -65.09 -1.67
C GLN A 462 -17.82 -66.16 -0.76
N HIS A 463 -18.84 -65.82 0.03
CA HIS A 463 -19.56 -66.79 0.86
C HIS A 463 -20.35 -67.78 0.00
N VAL A 464 -21.03 -67.30 -1.04
CA VAL A 464 -21.73 -68.16 -2.03
C VAL A 464 -20.75 -69.06 -2.78
N MET A 465 -19.62 -68.52 -3.25
CA MET A 465 -18.60 -69.34 -3.92
C MET A 465 -18.03 -70.43 -3.02
N ARG A 466 -17.80 -70.13 -1.73
CA ARG A 466 -17.38 -71.13 -0.74
C ARG A 466 -18.45 -72.21 -0.56
N TRP A 467 -19.71 -71.82 -0.51
CA TRP A 467 -20.82 -72.77 -0.39
C TRP A 467 -20.95 -73.67 -1.64
N ASP A 468 -20.84 -73.10 -2.84
CA ASP A 468 -20.86 -73.83 -4.11
C ASP A 468 -19.67 -74.80 -4.25
N ALA A 469 -18.50 -74.45 -3.73
CA ALA A 469 -17.35 -75.35 -3.69
C ALA A 469 -17.60 -76.57 -2.77
N VAL A 470 -18.23 -76.35 -1.61
CA VAL A 470 -18.63 -77.44 -0.70
C VAL A 470 -19.67 -78.35 -1.36
N VAL A 471 -20.66 -77.78 -2.05
CA VAL A 471 -21.69 -78.56 -2.74
C VAL A 471 -21.10 -79.35 -3.91
N ARG A 472 -20.19 -78.77 -4.69
CA ARG A 472 -19.47 -79.48 -5.76
C ARG A 472 -18.65 -80.66 -5.23
N ALA A 473 -17.90 -80.46 -4.15
CA ALA A 473 -17.14 -81.55 -3.52
C ALA A 473 -18.06 -82.69 -3.02
N GLN A 474 -19.24 -82.36 -2.51
CA GLN A 474 -20.25 -83.36 -2.14
C GLN A 474 -20.79 -84.12 -3.35
N LEU A 475 -21.04 -83.43 -4.46
CA LEU A 475 -21.51 -84.01 -5.73
C LEU A 475 -20.47 -84.94 -6.36
N GLU A 476 -19.20 -84.54 -6.36
CA GLU A 476 -18.07 -85.36 -6.83
C GLU A 476 -17.91 -86.62 -5.98
N SER A 477 -18.05 -86.51 -4.66
CA SER A 477 -18.05 -87.66 -3.75
C SER A 477 -19.20 -88.64 -4.06
N MET A 478 -20.41 -88.15 -4.30
CA MET A 478 -21.52 -89.01 -4.70
C MET A 478 -21.29 -89.66 -6.07
N GLN A 479 -20.74 -88.93 -7.05
CA GLN A 479 -20.40 -89.49 -8.35
C GLN A 479 -19.33 -90.59 -8.24
N GLY A 480 -18.31 -90.41 -7.40
CA GLY A 480 -17.31 -91.43 -7.11
C GLY A 480 -17.95 -92.72 -6.58
N THR A 481 -18.83 -92.61 -5.57
CA THR A 481 -19.54 -93.79 -5.03
C THR A 481 -20.47 -94.47 -6.05
N SER A 482 -21.07 -93.71 -6.96
CA SER A 482 -21.89 -94.25 -8.05
C SER A 482 -21.06 -95.00 -9.10
N GLN A 483 -19.85 -94.53 -9.40
CA GLN A 483 -18.94 -95.18 -10.34
C GLN A 483 -18.37 -96.48 -9.75
N GLU A 484 -18.04 -96.51 -8.46
CA GLU A 484 -17.62 -97.73 -7.75
C GLU A 484 -18.72 -98.80 -7.73
N TRP A 485 -19.99 -98.38 -7.55
CA TRP A 485 -21.14 -99.29 -7.63
C TRP A 485 -21.36 -99.86 -9.05
N ALA A 486 -21.18 -99.03 -10.08
CA ALA A 486 -21.26 -99.48 -11.48
C ALA A 486 -20.12 -100.45 -11.84
N ALA A 487 -18.90 -100.21 -11.35
CA ALA A 487 -17.75 -101.09 -11.57
C ALA A 487 -17.94 -102.46 -10.91
N THR A 488 -18.44 -102.51 -9.67
CA THR A 488 -18.75 -103.77 -8.97
C THR A 488 -19.90 -104.55 -9.62
N GLN A 489 -20.87 -103.86 -10.22
CA GLN A 489 -21.94 -104.50 -11.00
C GLN A 489 -21.44 -105.05 -12.36
N SER A 490 -20.48 -104.38 -12.99
CA SER A 490 -19.82 -104.86 -14.21
C SER A 490 -18.96 -106.11 -13.94
N GLU A 491 -18.19 -106.10 -12.85
CA GLU A 491 -17.33 -107.22 -12.46
C GLU A 491 -18.13 -108.49 -12.10
N THR A 492 -19.30 -108.32 -11.47
CA THR A 492 -20.22 -109.44 -11.21
C THR A 492 -20.84 -110.01 -12.48
N ARG A 493 -21.19 -109.17 -13.47
CA ARG A 493 -21.65 -109.63 -14.79
C ARG A 493 -20.59 -110.41 -15.56
N ALA A 494 -19.35 -109.92 -15.59
CA ALA A 494 -18.24 -110.61 -16.25
C ALA A 494 -17.98 -112.02 -15.65
N LYS A 495 -18.21 -112.18 -14.34
CA LYS A 495 -18.13 -113.49 -13.66
C LYS A 495 -19.22 -114.47 -14.13
N TYR A 496 -20.46 -114.01 -14.27
CA TYR A 496 -21.55 -114.85 -14.76
C TYR A 496 -21.36 -115.27 -16.23
N ASP A 497 -20.83 -114.39 -17.08
CA ASP A 497 -20.58 -114.71 -18.49
C ASP A 497 -19.44 -115.75 -18.66
N SER A 498 -18.42 -115.69 -17.80
CA SER A 498 -17.35 -116.69 -17.73
C SER A 498 -17.87 -118.09 -17.34
N ASP A 499 -18.77 -118.17 -16.35
CA ASP A 499 -19.36 -119.43 -15.91
C ASP A 499 -20.28 -120.06 -16.99
N VAL A 500 -21.00 -119.22 -17.76
CA VAL A 500 -21.81 -119.68 -18.90
C VAL A 500 -20.92 -120.20 -20.04
N ALA A 501 -19.79 -119.56 -20.33
CA ALA A 501 -18.83 -120.02 -21.33
C ALA A 501 -18.20 -121.37 -20.95
N ASN A 502 -17.84 -121.57 -19.68
CA ASN A 502 -17.30 -122.83 -19.17
C ASN A 502 -18.30 -124.00 -19.25
N LEU A 503 -19.58 -123.76 -18.93
CA LEU A 503 -20.63 -124.78 -19.06
C LEU A 503 -20.89 -125.16 -20.52
N LYS A 504 -20.78 -124.20 -21.46
CA LYS A 504 -20.95 -124.43 -22.90
C LYS A 504 -19.79 -125.25 -23.50
N GLY A 505 -18.56 -125.06 -23.01
CA GLY A 505 -17.39 -125.86 -23.40
C GLY A 505 -17.48 -127.33 -22.96
N GLN A 506 -18.06 -127.61 -21.79
CA GLN A 506 -18.25 -128.97 -21.29
C GLN A 506 -19.33 -129.77 -22.05
N VAL A 507 -20.31 -129.09 -22.66
CA VAL A 507 -21.36 -129.73 -23.49
C VAL A 507 -20.82 -130.12 -24.88
N LEU A 508 -19.92 -129.33 -25.46
CA LEU A 508 -19.31 -129.62 -26.76
C LEU A 508 -18.31 -130.78 -26.71
N SER A 509 -17.54 -130.94 -25.62
CA SER A 509 -16.59 -132.07 -25.49
C SER A 509 -17.28 -133.43 -25.27
N LEU A 510 -18.53 -133.44 -24.79
CA LEU A 510 -19.36 -134.65 -24.66
C LEU A 510 -20.03 -135.05 -26.00
N GLN A 511 -20.19 -134.12 -26.95
CA GLN A 511 -20.69 -134.39 -28.31
C GLN A 511 -19.63 -135.03 -29.22
N ASP A 512 -18.37 -134.60 -29.13
CA ASP A 512 -17.26 -135.16 -29.94
C ASP A 512 -16.86 -136.58 -29.50
N SER A 513 -17.14 -136.94 -28.25
CA SER A 513 -16.89 -138.28 -27.69
C SER A 513 -17.88 -139.36 -28.18
N LEU A 514 -19.04 -138.97 -28.73
CA LEU A 514 -20.09 -139.87 -29.20
C LEU A 514 -19.98 -140.21 -30.71
N ALA A 515 -19.22 -139.41 -31.49
CA ALA A 515 -19.06 -139.58 -32.94
C ALA A 515 -17.87 -140.48 -33.34
N LEU A 516 -16.92 -140.70 -32.43
CA LEU A 516 -15.67 -141.46 -32.66
C LEU A 516 -15.76 -142.98 -32.41
N LEU A 517 -16.94 -143.50 -32.05
CA LEU A 517 -17.17 -144.93 -31.73
C LEU A 517 -18.05 -145.69 -32.75
N THR A 518 -18.39 -145.07 -33.89
CA THR A 518 -19.31 -145.66 -34.90
C THR A 518 -18.74 -145.82 -36.32
N THR A 519 -17.47 -145.50 -36.57
CA THR A 519 -16.90 -145.47 -37.94
C THR A 519 -15.46 -146.00 -38.04
N SER A 520 -15.12 -147.03 -37.25
CA SER A 520 -13.79 -147.69 -37.30
C SER A 520 -13.83 -149.20 -37.60
N GLU A 521 -14.91 -149.73 -38.18
CA GLU A 521 -15.04 -151.17 -38.52
C GLU A 521 -15.30 -151.47 -40.01
N GLU A 522 -15.52 -150.47 -40.88
CA GLU A 522 -15.79 -150.66 -42.33
C GLU A 522 -14.68 -150.15 -43.29
N MET A 523 -13.58 -149.64 -42.75
CA MET A 523 -12.32 -149.56 -43.51
C MET A 523 -11.82 -151.00 -43.75
N LEU A 524 -11.23 -151.27 -44.92
CA LEU A 524 -10.30 -152.39 -45.20
C LEU A 524 -10.74 -153.54 -46.14
N MET A 525 -11.96 -153.63 -46.68
CA MET A 525 -12.33 -154.74 -47.61
C MET A 525 -12.68 -154.40 -49.07
N LYS A 526 -12.62 -153.15 -49.54
CA LYS A 526 -13.02 -152.79 -50.93
C LYS A 526 -12.03 -151.94 -51.73
N GLN A 527 -10.81 -151.76 -51.23
CA GLN A 527 -9.81 -150.83 -51.78
C GLN A 527 -8.64 -151.50 -52.54
N LEU A 528 -8.83 -152.71 -53.09
CA LEU A 528 -7.75 -153.45 -53.76
C LEU A 528 -8.10 -154.03 -55.15
N GLN A 529 -9.25 -153.69 -55.75
CA GLN A 529 -9.68 -154.34 -57.00
C GLN A 529 -9.92 -153.44 -58.23
N ASP A 530 -9.95 -152.10 -58.11
CA ASP A 530 -10.31 -151.21 -59.24
C ASP A 530 -9.16 -150.33 -59.80
N MET A 531 -7.91 -150.54 -59.39
CA MET A 531 -6.74 -149.78 -59.89
C MET A 531 -6.26 -150.16 -61.32
N ALA A 532 -6.97 -151.01 -62.06
CA ALA A 532 -6.58 -151.43 -63.41
C ALA A 532 -7.25 -150.63 -64.55
N ALA A 533 -8.25 -149.80 -64.26
CA ALA A 533 -9.04 -149.07 -65.28
C ALA A 533 -8.57 -147.62 -65.56
N THR A 534 -7.61 -147.09 -64.77
CA THR A 534 -7.17 -145.69 -64.81
C THR A 534 -6.02 -145.40 -65.81
N LYS A 535 -5.61 -146.37 -66.63
CA LYS A 535 -4.50 -146.22 -67.58
C LYS A 535 -4.92 -145.72 -68.97
N ALA A 536 -6.19 -145.90 -69.37
CA ALA A 536 -6.67 -145.56 -70.73
C ALA A 536 -7.16 -144.10 -70.88
N THR A 537 -7.42 -143.40 -69.77
CA THR A 537 -7.89 -142.01 -69.75
C THR A 537 -6.77 -140.97 -69.88
N ILE A 538 -5.51 -141.35 -69.59
CA ILE A 538 -4.36 -140.43 -69.55
C ILE A 538 -3.86 -140.05 -70.97
N GLU A 539 -4.13 -140.87 -72.01
CA GLU A 539 -3.70 -140.58 -73.39
C GLU A 539 -4.61 -139.53 -74.10
N SER A 540 -5.85 -139.33 -73.63
CA SER A 540 -6.81 -138.35 -74.18
C SER A 540 -6.55 -136.91 -73.70
N ASP A 541 -6.00 -136.76 -72.49
CA ASP A 541 -5.73 -135.46 -71.87
C ASP A 541 -4.49 -134.76 -72.47
N LYS A 542 -3.59 -135.53 -73.10
CA LYS A 542 -2.36 -135.00 -73.75
C LYS A 542 -2.66 -134.11 -74.97
N SER A 543 -3.62 -134.49 -75.81
CA SER A 543 -4.02 -133.71 -76.99
C SER A 543 -4.79 -132.42 -76.66
N SER A 544 -5.47 -132.38 -75.52
CA SER A 544 -6.19 -131.17 -75.06
C SER A 544 -5.23 -130.10 -74.53
N LEU A 545 -4.08 -130.49 -73.96
CA LEU A 545 -3.09 -129.57 -73.42
C LEU A 545 -2.26 -128.87 -74.52
N GLU A 546 -2.00 -129.54 -75.64
CA GLU A 546 -1.27 -128.94 -76.78
C GLU A 546 -2.07 -127.79 -77.46
N SER A 547 -3.41 -127.90 -77.51
CA SER A 547 -4.29 -126.83 -78.00
C SER A 547 -4.34 -125.61 -77.07
N GLN A 548 -4.18 -125.80 -75.76
CA GLN A 548 -4.23 -124.71 -74.78
C GLN A 548 -2.92 -123.90 -74.76
N PHE A 549 -1.79 -124.55 -75.03
CA PHE A 549 -0.49 -123.88 -75.13
C PHE A 549 -0.41 -122.87 -76.29
N ALA A 550 -1.00 -123.18 -77.45
CA ALA A 550 -0.99 -122.28 -78.60
C ALA A 550 -1.79 -120.97 -78.37
N VAL A 551 -2.89 -121.05 -77.60
CA VAL A 551 -3.71 -119.88 -77.23
C VAL A 551 -2.98 -119.01 -76.19
N LEU A 552 -2.32 -119.64 -75.23
CA LEU A 552 -1.55 -118.93 -74.21
C LEU A 552 -0.31 -118.23 -74.80
N GLU A 553 0.36 -118.81 -75.80
CA GLU A 553 1.44 -118.12 -76.53
C GLU A 553 0.94 -116.88 -77.31
N GLY A 554 -0.26 -116.95 -77.89
CA GLY A 554 -0.89 -115.80 -78.56
C GLY A 554 -1.22 -114.67 -77.59
N GLN A 555 -1.73 -115.00 -76.40
CA GLN A 555 -2.02 -114.03 -75.35
C GLN A 555 -0.74 -113.43 -74.72
N HIS A 556 0.33 -114.22 -74.62
CA HIS A 556 1.61 -113.74 -74.11
C HIS A 556 2.24 -112.69 -75.04
N ARG A 557 2.26 -112.95 -76.36
CA ARG A 557 2.77 -111.99 -77.35
C ARG A 557 1.94 -110.70 -77.40
N ALA A 558 0.62 -110.77 -77.19
CA ALA A 558 -0.24 -109.60 -77.10
C ALA A 558 0.04 -108.75 -75.84
N LYS A 559 0.30 -109.39 -74.69
CA LYS A 559 0.69 -108.69 -73.46
C LYS A 559 2.08 -108.06 -73.56
N GLU A 560 3.05 -108.72 -74.20
CA GLU A 560 4.38 -108.15 -74.45
C GLU A 560 4.32 -106.89 -75.34
N ALA A 561 3.46 -106.90 -76.36
CA ALA A 561 3.25 -105.72 -77.20
C ALA A 561 2.59 -104.56 -76.43
N ALA A 562 1.63 -104.85 -75.54
CA ALA A 562 0.98 -103.85 -74.68
C ALA A 562 1.97 -103.23 -73.68
N TRP A 563 2.77 -104.03 -72.99
CA TRP A 563 3.84 -103.54 -72.11
C TRP A 563 4.88 -102.71 -72.86
N GLY A 564 5.24 -103.07 -74.09
CA GLY A 564 6.16 -102.27 -74.91
C GLY A 564 5.62 -100.89 -75.29
N VAL A 565 4.30 -100.70 -75.35
CA VAL A 565 3.67 -99.38 -75.54
C VAL A 565 3.66 -98.61 -74.21
N GLU A 566 3.21 -99.25 -73.13
CA GLU A 566 3.14 -98.65 -71.79
C GLU A 566 4.50 -98.17 -71.29
N LEU A 567 5.58 -98.93 -71.55
CA LEU A 567 6.93 -98.55 -71.18
C LEU A 567 7.43 -97.33 -71.98
N ARG A 568 7.02 -97.21 -73.26
CA ARG A 568 7.36 -96.04 -74.09
C ARG A 568 6.59 -94.80 -73.65
N ASP A 569 5.32 -94.95 -73.29
CA ASP A 569 4.50 -93.84 -72.78
C ASP A 569 4.97 -93.38 -71.40
N MET A 570 5.39 -94.30 -70.52
CA MET A 570 6.05 -93.92 -69.26
C MET A 570 7.41 -93.25 -69.50
N LEU A 571 8.20 -93.71 -70.47
CA LEU A 571 9.50 -93.11 -70.77
C LEU A 571 9.34 -91.69 -71.33
N THR A 572 8.36 -91.46 -72.22
CA THR A 572 8.05 -90.12 -72.77
C THR A 572 7.50 -89.19 -71.70
N ALA A 573 6.60 -89.68 -70.84
CA ALA A 573 6.10 -88.92 -69.70
C ALA A 573 7.24 -88.56 -68.72
N TRP A 574 8.13 -89.51 -68.41
CA TRP A 574 9.28 -89.28 -67.54
C TRP A 574 10.23 -88.24 -68.12
N THR A 575 10.54 -88.29 -69.42
CA THR A 575 11.35 -87.26 -70.09
C THR A 575 10.69 -85.89 -70.06
N ALA A 576 9.36 -85.80 -70.25
CA ALA A 576 8.64 -84.53 -70.15
C ALA A 576 8.68 -83.94 -68.73
N THR A 577 8.53 -84.78 -67.69
CA THR A 577 8.74 -84.35 -66.29
C THR A 577 10.17 -83.91 -66.00
N LYS A 578 11.17 -84.58 -66.61
CA LYS A 578 12.57 -84.20 -66.43
C LYS A 578 12.88 -82.84 -67.07
N ASP A 579 12.33 -82.59 -68.26
CA ASP A 579 12.54 -81.33 -68.98
C ASP A 579 11.80 -80.17 -68.31
N THR A 580 10.61 -80.41 -67.75
CA THR A 580 9.89 -79.42 -66.93
C THR A 580 10.61 -79.10 -65.63
N MET A 581 11.13 -80.11 -64.91
CA MET A 581 11.98 -79.88 -63.74
C MET A 581 13.27 -79.10 -64.08
N ALA A 582 13.86 -79.32 -65.25
CA ALA A 582 15.03 -78.56 -65.69
C ALA A 582 14.69 -77.09 -66.00
N ALA A 583 13.51 -76.84 -66.62
CA ALA A 583 13.02 -75.49 -66.85
C ALA A 583 12.67 -74.76 -65.56
N ASP A 584 12.06 -75.45 -64.59
CA ASP A 584 11.75 -74.87 -63.28
C ASP A 584 13.02 -74.58 -62.49
N LYS A 585 14.05 -75.46 -62.56
CA LYS A 585 15.36 -75.19 -61.97
C LYS A 585 15.99 -73.91 -62.51
N GLN A 586 15.96 -73.69 -63.83
CA GLN A 586 16.49 -72.45 -64.43
C GLN A 586 15.68 -71.22 -64.01
N ARG A 587 14.36 -71.34 -63.81
CA ARG A 587 13.52 -70.26 -63.29
C ARG A 587 13.83 -69.93 -61.83
N PHE A 588 14.10 -70.93 -61.00
CA PHE A 588 14.52 -70.71 -59.61
C PHE A 588 15.89 -70.03 -59.55
N GLU A 589 16.87 -70.47 -60.34
CA GLU A 589 18.19 -69.84 -60.42
C GLU A 589 18.09 -68.37 -60.90
N ALA A 590 17.21 -68.08 -61.87
CA ALA A 590 16.97 -66.70 -62.32
C ALA A 590 16.28 -65.83 -61.25
N ASN A 591 15.34 -66.40 -60.48
CA ASN A 591 14.68 -65.72 -59.38
C ASN A 591 15.63 -65.46 -58.21
N GLU A 592 16.52 -66.39 -57.90
CA GLU A 592 17.54 -66.25 -56.86
C GLU A 592 18.49 -65.09 -57.19
N LEU A 593 19.00 -65.03 -58.41
CA LEU A 593 19.83 -63.92 -58.91
C LEU A 593 19.10 -62.57 -58.87
N HIS A 594 17.79 -62.57 -59.17
CA HIS A 594 16.98 -61.35 -59.08
C HIS A 594 16.80 -60.87 -57.63
N LEU A 595 16.54 -61.79 -56.71
CA LEU A 595 16.40 -61.50 -55.27
C LEU A 595 17.72 -61.04 -54.67
N GLU A 596 18.84 -61.65 -55.02
CA GLU A 596 20.17 -61.17 -54.60
C GLU A 596 20.45 -59.75 -55.07
N GLY A 597 20.08 -59.42 -56.32
CA GLY A 597 20.16 -58.06 -56.83
C GLY A 597 19.28 -57.07 -56.07
N GLN A 598 18.06 -57.47 -55.69
CA GLN A 598 17.17 -56.65 -54.87
C GLN A 598 17.70 -56.45 -53.44
N ILE A 599 18.29 -57.49 -52.84
CA ILE A 599 18.89 -57.42 -51.50
C ILE A 599 20.07 -56.44 -51.51
N GLN A 600 20.98 -56.53 -52.49
CA GLN A 600 22.10 -55.59 -52.62
C GLN A 600 21.63 -54.14 -52.83
N ALA A 601 20.61 -53.92 -53.65
CA ALA A 601 20.04 -52.60 -53.86
C ALA A 601 19.40 -52.04 -52.57
N ASN A 602 18.71 -52.88 -51.80
CA ASN A 602 18.13 -52.49 -50.52
C ASN A 602 19.21 -52.22 -49.46
N GLU A 603 20.30 -52.97 -49.46
CA GLU A 603 21.41 -52.78 -48.52
C GLU A 603 22.14 -51.45 -48.76
N LEU A 604 22.38 -51.09 -50.04
CA LEU A 604 22.87 -49.76 -50.40
C LEU A 604 21.91 -48.65 -49.97
N LYS A 605 20.59 -48.87 -50.09
CA LYS A 605 19.57 -47.92 -49.67
C LYS A 605 19.52 -47.76 -48.15
N ILE A 606 19.68 -48.84 -47.40
CA ILE A 606 19.80 -48.81 -45.93
C ILE A 606 21.05 -48.05 -45.50
N GLN A 607 22.19 -48.26 -46.17
CA GLN A 607 23.41 -47.51 -45.88
C GLN A 607 23.26 -46.00 -46.12
N ASP A 608 22.60 -45.61 -47.21
CA ASP A 608 22.31 -44.21 -47.49
C ASP A 608 21.36 -43.59 -46.44
N LEU A 609 20.31 -44.32 -46.04
CA LEU A 609 19.40 -43.87 -44.98
C LEU A 609 20.11 -43.73 -43.62
N LEU A 610 21.03 -44.64 -43.28
CA LEU A 610 21.83 -44.55 -42.07
C LEU A 610 22.77 -43.34 -42.10
N ALA A 611 23.37 -43.03 -43.26
CA ALA A 611 24.19 -41.84 -43.44
C ALA A 611 23.34 -40.56 -43.25
N GLN A 612 22.14 -40.51 -43.84
CA GLN A 612 21.21 -39.39 -43.67
C GLN A 612 20.78 -39.21 -42.20
N LEU A 613 20.48 -40.31 -41.49
CA LEU A 613 20.16 -40.28 -40.05
C LEU A 613 21.33 -39.74 -39.20
N SER A 614 22.57 -40.15 -39.50
CA SER A 614 23.75 -39.64 -38.79
C SER A 614 23.94 -38.13 -39.01
N ALA A 615 23.70 -37.63 -40.23
CA ALA A 615 23.80 -36.22 -40.56
C ALA A 615 22.70 -35.38 -39.87
N LEU A 616 21.48 -35.91 -39.79
CA LEU A 616 20.38 -35.33 -39.03
C LEU A 616 20.67 -35.27 -37.53
N THR A 617 21.25 -36.34 -36.98
CA THR A 617 21.64 -36.41 -35.57
C THR A 617 22.71 -35.36 -35.24
N ALA A 618 23.71 -35.18 -36.11
CA ALA A 618 24.72 -34.15 -35.95
C ALA A 618 24.13 -32.72 -36.02
N LYS A 619 23.18 -32.48 -36.94
CA LYS A 619 22.46 -31.19 -37.01
C LYS A 619 21.64 -30.93 -35.75
N TRP A 620 20.95 -31.94 -35.23
CA TRP A 620 20.18 -31.80 -33.99
C TRP A 620 21.09 -31.50 -32.79
N GLN A 621 22.24 -32.17 -32.68
CA GLN A 621 23.22 -31.88 -31.63
C GLN A 621 23.76 -30.44 -31.71
N ALA A 622 24.00 -29.92 -32.92
CA ALA A 622 24.39 -28.53 -33.11
C ALA A 622 23.29 -27.56 -32.63
N VAL A 623 22.02 -27.83 -32.94
CA VAL A 623 20.87 -27.03 -32.45
C VAL A 623 20.73 -27.09 -30.93
N VAL A 624 20.95 -28.26 -30.32
CA VAL A 624 20.96 -28.40 -28.86
C VAL A 624 22.08 -27.54 -28.25
N SER A 625 23.27 -27.55 -28.84
CA SER A 625 24.38 -26.72 -28.35
C SER A 625 24.10 -25.21 -28.44
N THR A 626 23.45 -24.74 -29.51
CA THR A 626 23.03 -23.34 -29.63
C THR A 626 21.93 -22.99 -28.64
N ASN A 627 20.98 -23.90 -28.38
CA ASN A 627 19.94 -23.68 -27.38
C ASN A 627 20.50 -23.59 -25.96
N VAL A 628 21.53 -24.37 -25.63
CA VAL A 628 22.23 -24.28 -24.34
C VAL A 628 22.94 -22.92 -24.20
N SER A 629 23.57 -22.42 -25.27
CA SER A 629 24.18 -21.08 -25.29
C SER A 629 23.14 -19.96 -25.15
N LEU A 630 21.99 -20.09 -25.82
CA LEU A 630 20.91 -19.11 -25.69
C LEU A 630 20.25 -19.16 -24.31
N ALA A 631 20.15 -20.34 -23.69
CA ALA A 631 19.64 -20.48 -22.33
C ALA A 631 20.56 -19.81 -21.30
N SER A 632 21.89 -19.96 -21.45
CA SER A 632 22.85 -19.30 -20.56
C SER A 632 22.87 -17.78 -20.76
N GLU A 633 22.72 -17.30 -22.00
CA GLU A 633 22.59 -15.87 -22.30
C GLU A 633 21.28 -15.29 -21.75
N LYS A 634 20.15 -16.00 -21.91
CA LYS A 634 18.85 -15.65 -21.30
C LYS A 634 18.97 -15.55 -19.78
N GLN A 635 19.64 -16.50 -19.14
CA GLN A 635 19.83 -16.48 -17.69
C GLN A 635 20.65 -15.26 -17.26
N ARG A 636 21.73 -14.95 -17.98
CA ARG A 636 22.55 -13.74 -17.73
C ARG A 636 21.74 -12.45 -17.89
N LEU A 637 20.91 -12.35 -18.92
CA LEU A 637 20.03 -11.20 -19.14
C LEU A 637 18.98 -11.07 -18.04
N THR A 638 18.42 -12.20 -17.57
CA THR A 638 17.45 -12.23 -16.46
C THR A 638 18.08 -11.70 -15.18
N THR A 639 19.30 -12.14 -14.82
CA THR A 639 20.01 -11.62 -13.64
C THR A 639 20.34 -10.13 -13.76
N THR A 640 20.62 -9.66 -14.98
CA THR A 640 20.87 -8.22 -15.22
C THR A 640 19.57 -7.40 -15.07
N LEU A 641 18.44 -7.96 -15.50
CA LEU A 641 17.12 -7.35 -15.34
C LEU A 641 16.75 -7.23 -13.85
N GLU A 642 16.93 -8.30 -13.07
CA GLU A 642 16.70 -8.32 -11.62
C GLU A 642 17.55 -7.28 -10.88
N GLN A 643 18.82 -7.10 -11.28
CA GLN A 643 19.69 -6.04 -10.74
C GLN A 643 19.19 -4.64 -11.10
N GLY A 644 18.68 -4.47 -12.34
CA GLY A 644 18.05 -3.23 -12.78
C GLY A 644 16.78 -2.90 -11.99
N GLU A 645 15.91 -3.89 -11.78
CA GLU A 645 14.69 -3.75 -10.97
C GLU A 645 15.02 -3.41 -9.51
N GLY A 646 16.05 -4.02 -8.93
CA GLY A 646 16.52 -3.66 -7.59
C GLY A 646 17.01 -2.20 -7.50
N LEU A 647 17.67 -1.68 -8.53
CA LEU A 647 18.07 -0.27 -8.60
C LEU A 647 16.87 0.67 -8.76
N VAL A 648 15.86 0.29 -9.54
CA VAL A 648 14.61 1.06 -9.69
C VAL A 648 13.87 1.12 -8.35
N GLN A 649 13.70 -0.01 -7.66
CA GLN A 649 13.05 -0.04 -6.34
C GLN A 649 13.80 0.82 -5.30
N ALA A 650 15.14 0.79 -5.30
CA ALA A 650 15.95 1.64 -4.44
C ALA A 650 15.77 3.15 -4.77
N LYS A 651 15.60 3.48 -6.06
CA LYS A 651 15.33 4.85 -6.50
C LYS A 651 13.91 5.30 -6.15
N ASP A 652 12.91 4.44 -6.29
CA ASP A 652 11.53 4.74 -5.87
C ASP A 652 11.43 4.96 -4.36
N ALA A 653 12.12 4.15 -3.55
CA ALA A 653 12.21 4.38 -2.11
C ALA A 653 12.89 5.74 -1.79
N GLN A 654 13.91 6.13 -2.56
CA GLN A 654 14.57 7.43 -2.43
C GLN A 654 13.64 8.59 -2.82
N VAL A 655 12.83 8.44 -3.88
CA VAL A 655 11.83 9.42 -4.31
C VAL A 655 10.73 9.57 -3.25
N GLN A 656 10.22 8.47 -2.68
CA GLN A 656 9.24 8.52 -1.60
C GLN A 656 9.79 9.23 -0.36
N ALA A 657 11.05 8.96 0.02
CA ALA A 657 11.69 9.65 1.14
C ALA A 657 11.82 11.16 0.89
N LEU A 658 12.19 11.56 -0.33
CA LEU A 658 12.25 12.97 -0.71
C LEU A 658 10.87 13.63 -0.76
N GLN A 659 9.84 12.91 -1.23
CA GLN A 659 8.45 13.39 -1.22
C GLN A 659 7.96 13.64 0.20
N THR A 660 8.24 12.71 1.12
CA THR A 660 7.87 12.86 2.54
C THR A 660 8.58 14.06 3.19
N GLN A 661 9.83 14.34 2.80
CA GLN A 661 10.56 15.54 3.24
C GLN A 661 9.96 16.82 2.66
N LEU A 662 9.56 16.81 1.39
CA LEU A 662 8.91 17.95 0.74
C LEU A 662 7.56 18.27 1.39
N ASP A 663 6.75 17.25 1.69
CA ASP A 663 5.47 17.41 2.37
C ASP A 663 5.65 18.00 3.77
N HIS A 664 6.69 17.55 4.51
CA HIS A 664 7.03 18.11 5.82
C HIS A 664 7.45 19.58 5.75
N VAL A 665 8.29 19.95 4.77
CA VAL A 665 8.70 21.35 4.57
C VAL A 665 7.52 22.21 4.13
N THR A 666 6.61 21.67 3.32
CA THR A 666 5.39 22.37 2.88
C THR A 666 4.45 22.63 4.05
N ALA A 667 4.29 21.66 4.96
CA ALA A 667 3.52 21.84 6.20
C ALA A 667 4.14 22.92 7.09
N GLN A 668 5.47 22.91 7.27
CA GLN A 668 6.17 23.96 8.02
C GLN A 668 6.00 25.35 7.39
N LEU A 669 6.01 25.44 6.06
CA LEU A 669 5.80 26.70 5.33
C LEU A 669 4.38 27.24 5.57
N ASN A 670 3.38 26.36 5.57
CA ASN A 670 1.99 26.72 5.85
C ASN A 670 1.80 27.18 7.30
N ASP A 671 2.42 26.52 8.28
CA ASP A 671 2.38 26.95 9.68
C ASP A 671 3.01 28.34 9.86
N VAL A 672 4.12 28.61 9.18
CA VAL A 672 4.77 29.93 9.19
C VAL A 672 3.90 30.99 8.50
N ALA A 673 3.24 30.65 7.39
CA ALA A 673 2.31 31.55 6.71
C ALA A 673 1.11 31.88 7.60
N MET A 674 0.50 30.89 8.26
CA MET A 674 -0.59 31.10 9.21
C MET A 674 -0.15 31.95 10.41
N SER A 675 1.04 31.68 10.97
CA SER A 675 1.58 32.49 12.06
C SER A 675 1.83 33.94 11.64
N LYS A 676 2.27 34.16 10.39
CA LYS A 676 2.44 35.51 9.83
C LYS A 676 1.09 36.21 9.69
N ASP A 677 0.06 35.55 9.18
CA ASP A 677 -1.27 36.15 9.00
C ASP A 677 -1.93 36.51 10.35
N VAL A 678 -1.75 35.68 11.37
CA VAL A 678 -2.19 35.97 12.75
C VAL A 678 -1.47 37.20 13.30
N LEU A 679 -0.15 37.27 13.20
CA LEU A 679 0.62 38.43 13.67
C LEU A 679 0.28 39.71 12.90
N THR A 680 -0.02 39.61 11.60
CA THR A 680 -0.41 40.76 10.78
C THR A 680 -1.80 41.25 11.18
N SER A 681 -2.73 40.33 11.48
CA SER A 681 -4.07 40.65 11.98
C SER A 681 -4.03 41.26 13.37
N GLU A 682 -3.21 40.74 14.30
CA GLU A 682 -3.02 41.33 15.64
C GLU A 682 -2.40 42.73 15.57
N ALA A 683 -1.43 42.94 14.67
CA ALA A 683 -0.82 44.26 14.47
C ALA A 683 -1.84 45.28 13.93
N GLN A 684 -2.69 44.89 12.98
CA GLN A 684 -3.76 45.74 12.46
C GLN A 684 -4.82 46.04 13.53
N LEU A 685 -5.21 45.05 14.34
CA LEU A 685 -6.19 45.23 15.41
C LEU A 685 -5.66 46.18 16.50
N ARG A 686 -4.39 46.03 16.90
CA ARG A 686 -3.73 46.97 17.83
C ARG A 686 -3.64 48.38 17.25
N GLN A 687 -3.28 48.51 15.98
CA GLN A 687 -3.22 49.81 15.32
C GLN A 687 -4.61 50.47 15.28
N GLN A 688 -5.67 49.70 15.06
CA GLN A 688 -7.05 50.19 15.05
C GLN A 688 -7.55 50.56 16.45
N GLU A 689 -7.23 49.77 17.47
CA GLU A 689 -7.50 50.08 18.88
C GLU A 689 -6.79 51.37 19.30
N ASP A 690 -5.51 51.52 18.97
CA ASP A 690 -4.75 52.72 19.29
C ASP A 690 -5.29 53.94 18.54
N MET A 691 -5.69 53.80 17.27
CA MET A 691 -6.38 54.87 16.52
C MET A 691 -7.68 55.29 17.21
N SER A 692 -8.50 54.32 17.62
CA SER A 692 -9.79 54.58 18.27
C SER A 692 -9.61 55.25 19.65
N LYS A 693 -8.58 54.85 20.41
CA LYS A 693 -8.20 55.50 21.67
C LYS A 693 -7.72 56.91 21.43
N LEU A 694 -6.91 57.14 20.40
CA LEU A 694 -6.38 58.46 20.04
C LEU A 694 -7.52 59.39 19.62
N GLU A 695 -8.46 58.94 18.79
CA GLU A 695 -9.68 59.68 18.47
C GLU A 695 -10.56 59.95 19.69
N SER A 696 -10.66 59.00 20.63
CA SER A 696 -11.41 59.20 21.88
C SER A 696 -10.76 60.27 22.77
N LEU A 697 -9.43 60.29 22.82
CA LEU A 697 -8.65 61.27 23.57
C LEU A 697 -8.72 62.64 22.89
N GLU A 698 -8.67 62.71 21.56
CA GLU A 698 -8.88 63.94 20.80
C GLU A 698 -10.28 64.51 21.02
N ARG A 699 -11.31 63.66 21.02
CA ARG A 699 -12.68 64.09 21.38
C ARG A 699 -12.77 64.56 22.83
N ALA A 700 -12.12 63.87 23.77
CA ALA A 700 -12.12 64.27 25.18
C ALA A 700 -11.36 65.59 25.42
N ILE A 701 -10.26 65.81 24.71
CA ILE A 701 -9.50 67.07 24.74
C ILE A 701 -10.30 68.19 24.08
N ALA A 702 -10.94 67.94 22.93
CA ALA A 702 -11.82 68.90 22.27
C ALA A 702 -13.02 69.26 23.16
N GLN A 703 -13.62 68.27 23.83
CA GLN A 703 -14.71 68.48 24.78
C GLN A 703 -14.23 69.27 26.00
N SER A 704 -13.09 68.91 26.60
CA SER A 704 -12.52 69.65 27.73
C SER A 704 -12.14 71.09 27.35
N LYS A 705 -11.72 71.31 26.09
CA LYS A 705 -11.45 72.65 25.56
C LYS A 705 -12.74 73.43 25.35
N ALA A 706 -13.77 72.80 24.79
CA ALA A 706 -15.09 73.40 24.66
C ALA A 706 -15.72 73.72 26.03
N ASP A 707 -15.54 72.86 27.02
CA ASP A 707 -16.00 73.08 28.41
C ASP A 707 -15.21 74.19 29.10
N LEU A 708 -13.90 74.31 28.82
CA LEU A 708 -13.07 75.43 29.29
C LEU A 708 -13.44 76.75 28.61
N ASP A 709 -13.71 76.74 27.31
CA ASP A 709 -14.18 77.91 26.56
C ASP A 709 -15.60 78.29 27.00
N ALA A 710 -16.47 77.31 27.29
CA ALA A 710 -17.79 77.49 27.88
C ALA A 710 -17.69 78.04 29.31
N ALA A 711 -16.77 77.55 30.14
CA ALA A 711 -16.54 78.08 31.49
C ALA A 711 -15.90 79.48 31.46
N ALA A 712 -15.05 79.77 30.47
CA ALA A 712 -14.45 81.08 30.26
C ALA A 712 -15.51 82.08 29.77
N THR A 713 -16.39 81.67 28.85
CA THR A 713 -17.55 82.45 28.42
C THR A 713 -18.57 82.59 29.52
N ASP A 714 -18.86 81.56 30.33
CA ASP A 714 -19.73 81.65 31.51
C ASP A 714 -19.14 82.58 32.57
N LYS A 715 -17.81 82.62 32.74
CA LYS A 715 -17.15 83.60 33.61
C LYS A 715 -17.12 85.00 32.99
N HIS A 716 -16.96 85.13 31.68
CA HIS A 716 -17.10 86.41 30.98
C HIS A 716 -18.53 86.92 31.04
N ASP A 717 -19.51 86.03 30.93
CA ASP A 717 -20.92 86.28 31.09
C ASP A 717 -21.28 86.50 32.54
N ALA A 718 -20.59 85.90 33.52
CA ALA A 718 -20.77 86.20 34.93
C ALA A 718 -20.18 87.57 35.28
N VAL A 719 -19.03 87.94 34.72
CA VAL A 719 -18.45 89.29 34.83
C VAL A 719 -19.34 90.31 34.11
N ALA A 720 -19.82 89.97 32.92
CA ALA A 720 -20.77 90.79 32.18
C ALA A 720 -22.11 90.87 32.90
N ARG A 721 -22.60 89.79 33.54
CA ARG A 721 -23.82 89.78 34.38
C ARG A 721 -23.61 90.50 35.70
N LEU A 722 -22.40 90.55 36.27
CA LEU A 722 -22.07 91.38 37.43
C LEU A 722 -22.02 92.85 37.03
N GLN A 723 -21.49 93.17 35.85
CA GLN A 723 -21.52 94.50 35.26
C GLN A 723 -22.96 94.92 34.88
N GLN A 724 -23.73 94.01 34.30
CA GLN A 724 -25.14 94.18 33.98
C GLN A 724 -26.01 94.17 35.23
N LEU A 725 -25.61 93.53 36.34
CA LEU A 725 -26.29 93.61 37.64
C LEU A 725 -26.00 94.94 38.31
N LEU A 726 -24.80 95.50 38.13
CA LEU A 726 -24.45 96.85 38.59
C LEU A 726 -25.22 97.92 37.80
N ASP A 727 -25.31 97.75 36.48
CA ASP A 727 -26.08 98.64 35.60
C ASP A 727 -27.59 98.39 35.74
N ARG A 728 -28.04 97.15 35.94
CA ARG A 728 -29.41 96.83 36.36
C ARG A 728 -29.70 97.28 37.77
N PHE A 729 -28.76 97.41 38.70
CA PHE A 729 -29.08 97.98 40.02
C PHE A 729 -29.40 99.48 39.86
N LYS A 730 -28.64 100.17 39.01
CA LYS A 730 -28.90 101.56 38.61
C LYS A 730 -30.21 101.71 37.82
N ASP A 731 -30.45 100.83 36.85
CA ASP A 731 -31.66 100.83 36.04
C ASP A 731 -32.87 100.27 36.78
N LYS A 732 -32.73 99.39 37.78
CA LYS A 732 -33.84 98.83 38.58
C LYS A 732 -34.29 99.81 39.66
N VAL A 733 -33.42 100.70 40.11
CA VAL A 733 -33.83 101.93 40.82
C VAL A 733 -34.65 102.84 39.90
N ALA A 734 -34.31 102.93 38.60
CA ALA A 734 -35.08 103.69 37.62
C ALA A 734 -36.36 102.97 37.12
N GLN A 735 -36.36 101.63 37.02
CA GLN A 735 -37.42 100.78 36.48
C GLN A 735 -38.43 100.31 37.53
N LEU A 736 -38.07 100.19 38.82
CA LEU A 736 -39.08 100.02 39.88
C LEU A 736 -40.02 101.23 39.98
N THR A 737 -39.58 102.39 39.45
CA THR A 737 -40.40 103.59 39.30
C THR A 737 -41.31 103.53 38.04
N ALA A 738 -41.12 102.57 37.13
CA ALA A 738 -41.85 102.47 35.85
C ALA A 738 -42.56 101.11 35.61
N SER A 739 -42.13 100.02 36.24
CA SER A 739 -42.64 98.65 36.01
C SER A 739 -43.94 98.32 36.74
N GLU A 740 -44.41 99.19 37.63
CA GLU A 740 -45.76 99.12 38.19
C GLU A 740 -46.83 99.38 37.10
N ALA A 741 -46.49 100.11 36.03
CA ALA A 741 -47.45 100.53 35.00
C ALA A 741 -47.65 99.53 33.84
N SER A 742 -46.79 98.53 33.66
CA SER A 742 -46.78 97.67 32.45
C SER A 742 -47.39 96.27 32.63
N VAL A 743 -47.35 95.73 33.86
CA VAL A 743 -47.86 94.37 34.17
C VAL A 743 -49.37 94.25 33.91
N THR A 744 -50.11 95.37 33.94
CA THR A 744 -51.54 95.43 33.66
C THR A 744 -51.92 95.10 32.20
N ASN A 745 -51.00 95.27 31.23
CA ASN A 745 -51.32 95.12 29.80
C ASN A 745 -51.00 93.74 29.20
N GLN A 746 -50.22 92.89 29.86
CA GLN A 746 -49.81 91.60 29.28
C GLN A 746 -50.79 90.45 29.55
N LEU A 747 -51.77 90.65 30.43
CA LEU A 747 -52.80 89.63 30.74
C LEU A 747 -53.84 89.48 29.59
N ASP A 748 -54.06 90.52 28.80
CA ASP A 748 -55.10 90.55 27.74
C ASP A 748 -54.71 89.78 26.45
N VAL A 749 -53.41 89.58 26.19
CA VAL A 749 -52.92 88.98 24.93
C VAL A 749 -53.03 87.45 24.92
N VAL A 750 -52.90 86.80 26.08
CA VAL A 750 -52.87 85.32 26.18
C VAL A 750 -54.24 84.69 25.90
N SER A 751 -55.33 85.42 26.12
CA SER A 751 -56.71 84.94 25.91
C SER A 751 -57.07 84.77 24.41
N ALA A 752 -56.35 85.42 23.50
CA ALA A 752 -56.63 85.38 22.06
C ALA A 752 -56.04 84.15 21.35
N ALA A 753 -54.94 83.57 21.85
CA ALA A 753 -54.22 82.49 21.17
C ALA A 753 -54.93 81.12 21.22
N LEU A 754 -55.86 80.92 22.16
CA LEU A 754 -56.54 79.63 22.38
C LEU A 754 -57.60 79.30 21.30
N LYS A 755 -58.17 80.32 20.62
CA LYS A 755 -59.22 80.13 19.59
C LYS A 755 -58.71 79.58 18.25
N ALA A 756 -57.41 79.69 17.94
CA ALA A 756 -56.85 79.31 16.64
C ALA A 756 -56.62 77.79 16.47
N LYS A 757 -56.49 77.03 17.56
CA LYS A 757 -56.14 75.60 17.52
C LYS A 757 -57.29 74.67 17.14
N THR A 758 -58.54 75.12 17.17
CA THR A 758 -59.74 74.31 16.87
C THR A 758 -60.01 74.11 15.38
N GLY A 759 -59.41 74.90 14.48
CA GLY A 759 -59.62 74.81 13.03
C GLY A 759 -58.78 73.73 12.31
N ALA A 760 -57.69 73.26 12.90
CA ALA A 760 -56.76 72.32 12.25
C ALA A 760 -57.23 70.86 12.27
N ALA A 761 -58.25 70.52 13.07
CA ALA A 761 -58.74 69.14 13.21
C ALA A 761 -59.71 68.72 12.09
N SER A 762 -60.33 69.66 11.38
CA SER A 762 -61.30 69.39 10.30
C SER A 762 -60.66 69.01 8.96
N ASP A 763 -59.40 69.39 8.71
CA ASP A 763 -58.73 69.14 7.43
C ASP A 763 -58.18 67.71 7.30
N LEU A 764 -57.85 67.05 8.42
CA LEU A 764 -57.37 65.67 8.44
C LEU A 764 -58.46 64.64 8.09
N GLN A 765 -59.74 64.92 8.40
CA GLN A 765 -60.86 64.04 8.08
C GLN A 765 -61.10 63.92 6.56
N ARG A 766 -60.71 64.94 5.79
CA ARG A 766 -60.93 65.02 4.34
C ARG A 766 -59.91 64.23 3.51
N GLN A 767 -58.76 63.88 4.08
CA GLN A 767 -57.73 63.06 3.42
C GLN A 767 -58.05 61.56 3.48
N VAL A 768 -58.80 61.12 4.49
CA VAL A 768 -59.17 59.71 4.68
C VAL A 768 -60.19 59.25 3.63
N ASP A 769 -61.11 60.13 3.23
CA ASP A 769 -62.14 59.81 2.23
C ASP A 769 -61.57 59.61 0.82
N THR A 770 -60.45 60.27 0.47
CA THR A 770 -59.80 60.15 -0.84
C THR A 770 -59.10 58.80 -1.02
N LEU A 771 -58.45 58.29 0.03
CA LEU A 771 -57.76 56.99 -0.02
C LEU A 771 -58.72 55.80 -0.13
N GLY A 772 -60.00 55.97 0.26
CA GLY A 772 -61.03 54.95 0.07
C GLY A 772 -61.42 54.74 -1.39
N SER A 773 -61.40 55.80 -2.21
CA SER A 773 -61.73 55.76 -3.64
C SER A 773 -60.67 55.02 -4.45
N ASP A 774 -59.39 55.22 -4.14
CA ASP A 774 -58.27 54.61 -4.88
C ASP A 774 -58.22 53.08 -4.70
N LEU A 775 -58.77 52.56 -3.60
CA LEU A 775 -58.82 51.12 -3.31
C LEU A 775 -59.92 50.40 -4.10
N GLU A 776 -61.03 51.06 -4.42
CA GLU A 776 -62.12 50.49 -5.23
C GLU A 776 -61.72 50.32 -6.71
N ASP A 777 -60.94 51.25 -7.25
CA ASP A 777 -60.45 51.18 -8.64
C ASP A 777 -59.44 50.03 -8.85
N ALA A 778 -58.59 49.75 -7.85
CA ALA A 778 -57.63 48.65 -7.89
C ALA A 778 -58.30 47.27 -7.93
N LEU A 779 -59.44 47.11 -7.24
CA LEU A 779 -60.22 45.87 -7.24
C LEU A 779 -60.88 45.61 -8.61
N HIS A 780 -61.25 46.66 -9.35
CA HIS A 780 -61.82 46.52 -10.70
C HIS A 780 -60.79 46.06 -11.75
N GLN A 781 -59.52 46.46 -11.62
CA GLN A 781 -58.44 46.00 -12.52
C GLN A 781 -58.11 44.51 -12.34
N VAL A 782 -58.21 43.98 -11.12
CA VAL A 782 -57.98 42.55 -10.86
C VAL A 782 -59.05 41.66 -11.51
N ASP A 783 -60.30 42.11 -11.56
CA ASP A 783 -61.38 41.37 -12.23
C ASP A 783 -61.30 41.41 -13.76
N VAL A 784 -60.64 42.41 -14.34
CA VAL A 784 -60.34 42.45 -15.79
C VAL A 784 -59.26 41.41 -16.14
N LEU A 785 -58.17 41.38 -15.37
CA LEU A 785 -57.07 40.43 -15.58
C LEU A 785 -57.50 38.96 -15.39
N ARG A 786 -58.48 38.69 -14.52
CA ARG A 786 -59.06 37.34 -14.36
C ARG A 786 -59.82 36.85 -15.60
N ARG A 787 -60.49 37.75 -16.34
CA ARG A 787 -61.21 37.38 -17.57
C ARG A 787 -60.26 37.14 -18.74
N GLU A 788 -59.16 37.89 -18.82
CA GLU A 788 -58.12 37.67 -19.83
C GLU A 788 -57.40 36.33 -19.61
N ASN A 789 -57.10 35.94 -18.37
CA ASN A 789 -56.52 34.62 -18.08
C ASN A 789 -57.45 33.44 -18.41
N ALA A 790 -58.78 33.61 -18.28
CA ALA A 790 -59.73 32.58 -18.72
C ALA A 790 -59.72 32.41 -20.25
N ALA A 791 -59.60 33.50 -21.01
CA ALA A 791 -59.50 33.45 -22.47
C ALA A 791 -58.19 32.79 -22.95
N PHE A 792 -57.05 33.05 -22.28
CA PHE A 792 -55.79 32.36 -22.57
C PHE A 792 -55.84 30.85 -22.26
N SER A 793 -56.59 30.44 -21.22
CA SER A 793 -56.79 29.03 -20.90
C SER A 793 -57.61 28.30 -21.97
N ASP A 794 -58.64 28.93 -22.51
CA ASP A 794 -59.48 28.34 -23.58
C ASP A 794 -58.70 28.24 -24.91
N GLU A 795 -57.82 29.20 -25.20
CA GLU A 795 -56.90 29.17 -26.36
C GLU A 795 -55.80 28.10 -26.21
N SER A 796 -55.35 27.84 -24.98
CA SER A 796 -54.44 26.74 -24.66
C SER A 796 -55.07 25.36 -24.86
N VAL A 797 -56.34 25.17 -24.43
CA VAL A 797 -57.08 23.92 -24.66
C VAL A 797 -57.36 23.68 -26.14
N ALA A 798 -57.69 24.74 -26.90
CA ALA A 798 -57.85 24.66 -28.36
C ALA A 798 -56.54 24.30 -29.08
N SER A 799 -55.41 24.87 -28.63
CA SER A 799 -54.07 24.55 -29.15
C SER A 799 -53.66 23.11 -28.82
N SER A 800 -53.96 22.60 -27.62
CA SER A 800 -53.72 21.19 -27.26
C SER A 800 -54.56 20.21 -28.07
N ALA A 801 -55.83 20.53 -28.40
CA ALA A 801 -56.64 19.71 -29.30
C ALA A 801 -56.07 19.69 -30.74
N GLN A 802 -55.48 20.81 -31.19
CA GLN A 802 -54.78 20.90 -32.47
C GLN A 802 -53.47 20.08 -32.47
N ILE A 803 -52.74 20.06 -31.35
CA ILE A 803 -51.55 19.22 -31.15
C ILE A 803 -51.91 17.73 -31.20
N VAL A 804 -53.02 17.30 -30.59
CA VAL A 804 -53.46 15.89 -30.66
C VAL A 804 -53.85 15.48 -32.09
N SER A 805 -54.52 16.36 -32.84
CA SER A 805 -54.83 16.12 -34.26
C SER A 805 -53.58 16.07 -35.15
N LEU A 806 -52.59 16.93 -34.89
CA LEU A 806 -51.32 16.94 -35.60
C LEU A 806 -50.44 15.75 -35.20
N THR A 807 -50.53 15.27 -33.96
CA THR A 807 -49.80 14.08 -33.47
C THR A 807 -50.34 12.81 -34.12
N ALA A 808 -51.66 12.68 -34.29
CA ALA A 808 -52.25 11.56 -35.04
C ALA A 808 -51.84 11.58 -36.54
N ALA A 809 -51.78 12.76 -37.15
CA ALA A 809 -51.26 12.92 -38.51
C ALA A 809 -49.74 12.67 -38.61
N HIS A 810 -48.98 13.00 -37.56
CA HIS A 810 -47.54 12.74 -37.48
C HIS A 810 -47.22 11.27 -37.26
N VAL A 811 -48.01 10.52 -36.48
CA VAL A 811 -47.87 9.06 -36.33
C VAL A 811 -48.18 8.36 -37.66
N GLN A 812 -49.21 8.78 -38.38
CA GLN A 812 -49.53 8.25 -39.71
C GLN A 812 -48.47 8.61 -40.77
N SER A 813 -47.86 9.80 -40.68
CA SER A 813 -46.70 10.13 -41.53
C SER A 813 -45.43 9.42 -41.08
N GLN A 814 -45.25 9.11 -39.79
CA GLN A 814 -44.12 8.33 -39.27
C GLN A 814 -44.20 6.86 -39.67
N GLU A 815 -45.39 6.25 -39.75
CA GLU A 815 -45.55 4.90 -40.31
C GLU A 815 -45.25 4.87 -41.82
N GLN A 816 -45.72 5.87 -42.58
CA GLN A 816 -45.34 6.01 -44.00
C GLN A 816 -43.85 6.34 -44.21
N VAL A 817 -43.25 7.13 -43.31
CA VAL A 817 -41.81 7.38 -43.31
C VAL A 817 -41.06 6.14 -42.86
N ALA A 818 -41.55 5.28 -41.96
CA ALA A 818 -40.90 4.03 -41.57
C ALA A 818 -40.93 2.99 -42.71
N GLU A 819 -42.05 2.87 -43.43
CA GLU A 819 -42.14 2.05 -44.64
C GLU A 819 -41.26 2.58 -45.78
N LEU A 820 -41.26 3.89 -46.02
CA LEU A 820 -40.35 4.51 -46.98
C LEU A 820 -38.91 4.50 -46.51
N THR A 821 -38.61 4.51 -45.21
CA THR A 821 -37.24 4.45 -44.65
C THR A 821 -36.72 3.01 -44.67
N SER A 822 -37.58 2.00 -44.49
CA SER A 822 -37.22 0.60 -44.76
C SER A 822 -36.96 0.39 -46.25
N SER A 823 -37.84 0.90 -47.14
CA SER A 823 -37.64 0.79 -48.58
C SER A 823 -36.46 1.61 -49.10
N VAL A 824 -36.20 2.79 -48.53
CA VAL A 824 -35.04 3.63 -48.83
C VAL A 824 -33.80 3.05 -48.19
N SER A 825 -33.85 2.42 -47.01
CA SER A 825 -32.71 1.71 -46.41
C SER A 825 -32.34 0.48 -47.25
N ASP A 826 -33.32 -0.27 -47.75
CA ASP A 826 -33.08 -1.38 -48.68
C ASP A 826 -32.50 -0.89 -50.01
N LYS A 827 -33.02 0.21 -50.55
CA LYS A 827 -32.50 0.83 -51.78
C LYS A 827 -31.18 1.57 -51.58
N VAL A 828 -30.88 2.10 -50.39
CA VAL A 828 -29.61 2.73 -49.99
C VAL A 828 -28.59 1.64 -49.69
N ASN A 829 -28.96 0.48 -49.18
CA ASN A 829 -28.09 -0.67 -49.03
C ASN A 829 -27.79 -1.32 -50.39
N GLU A 830 -28.77 -1.39 -51.31
CA GLU A 830 -28.52 -1.79 -52.71
C GLU A 830 -27.67 -0.76 -53.45
N LEU A 831 -27.96 0.54 -53.31
CA LEU A 831 -27.15 1.60 -53.88
C LEU A 831 -25.78 1.68 -53.23
N ALA A 832 -25.62 1.42 -51.93
CA ALA A 832 -24.32 1.34 -51.26
C ALA A 832 -23.55 0.09 -51.67
N LYS A 833 -24.22 -1.04 -51.94
CA LYS A 833 -23.58 -2.24 -52.51
C LYS A 833 -23.18 -2.02 -53.96
N LEU A 834 -24.01 -1.37 -54.78
CA LEU A 834 -23.72 -1.03 -56.18
C LEU A 834 -22.70 0.10 -56.28
N GLN A 835 -22.76 1.10 -55.41
CA GLN A 835 -21.80 2.20 -55.29
C GLN A 835 -20.49 1.68 -54.72
N ALA A 836 -20.47 0.77 -53.74
CA ALA A 836 -19.24 0.08 -53.32
C ALA A 836 -18.70 -0.86 -54.40
N LEU A 837 -19.54 -1.46 -55.26
CA LEU A 837 -19.07 -2.24 -56.40
C LEU A 837 -18.49 -1.34 -57.50
N VAL A 838 -19.14 -0.22 -57.79
CA VAL A 838 -18.72 0.80 -58.76
C VAL A 838 -17.52 1.58 -58.26
N ASP A 839 -17.41 1.83 -56.96
CA ASP A 839 -16.26 2.47 -56.31
C ASP A 839 -15.12 1.47 -56.14
N ARG A 840 -15.36 0.18 -55.90
CA ARG A 840 -14.31 -0.85 -56.05
C ARG A 840 -13.90 -1.06 -57.49
N PHE A 841 -14.80 -0.87 -58.46
CA PHE A 841 -14.45 -0.93 -59.88
C PHE A 841 -13.72 0.33 -60.32
N LYS A 842 -14.10 1.52 -59.84
CA LYS A 842 -13.43 2.79 -60.09
C LYS A 842 -12.13 2.89 -59.32
N GLU A 843 -12.03 2.35 -58.11
CA GLU A 843 -10.77 2.17 -57.38
C GLU A 843 -9.93 1.11 -58.04
N LYS A 844 -10.47 -0.02 -58.52
CA LYS A 844 -9.66 -0.98 -59.27
C LYS A 844 -9.21 -0.42 -60.61
N VAL A 845 -10.05 0.32 -61.33
CA VAL A 845 -9.67 0.96 -62.60
C VAL A 845 -8.75 2.14 -62.35
N ALA A 846 -8.99 2.98 -61.34
CA ALA A 846 -8.09 4.07 -60.96
C ALA A 846 -6.82 3.56 -60.30
N ALA A 847 -6.83 2.44 -59.59
CA ALA A 847 -5.65 1.78 -59.03
C ALA A 847 -4.93 0.96 -60.09
N LEU A 848 -5.59 0.42 -61.11
CA LEU A 848 -4.93 -0.19 -62.28
C LEU A 848 -4.37 0.87 -63.21
N THR A 849 -5.07 1.98 -63.45
CA THR A 849 -4.58 3.13 -64.23
C THR A 849 -3.55 3.93 -63.44
N SER A 850 -3.68 4.04 -62.11
CA SER A 850 -2.64 4.60 -61.23
C SER A 850 -1.51 3.61 -60.99
N SER A 851 -1.73 2.30 -61.06
CA SER A 851 -0.66 1.28 -61.02
C SER A 851 0.02 1.18 -62.36
N GLU A 852 -0.65 1.42 -63.47
CA GLU A 852 -0.06 1.45 -64.82
C GLU A 852 0.68 2.76 -65.04
N ALA A 853 0.12 3.88 -64.57
CA ALA A 853 0.81 5.16 -64.51
C ALA A 853 1.92 5.14 -63.46
N LYS A 854 1.74 4.52 -62.28
CA LYS A 854 2.83 4.31 -61.31
C LYS A 854 3.84 3.31 -61.81
N LEU A 855 3.51 2.25 -62.54
CA LEU A 855 4.50 1.32 -63.07
C LEU A 855 5.23 1.93 -64.26
N MET A 856 4.59 2.78 -65.08
CA MET A 856 5.28 3.58 -66.07
C MET A 856 6.15 4.66 -65.43
N LEU A 857 5.64 5.33 -64.40
CA LEU A 857 6.36 6.38 -63.69
C LEU A 857 7.46 5.79 -62.79
N GLU A 858 7.28 4.60 -62.22
CA GLU A 858 8.28 3.79 -61.51
C GLU A 858 9.23 3.11 -62.49
N LEU A 859 8.87 2.82 -63.74
CA LEU A 859 9.83 2.36 -64.75
C LEU A 859 10.70 3.52 -65.25
N THR A 860 10.12 4.70 -65.44
CA THR A 860 10.88 5.92 -65.75
C THR A 860 11.65 6.42 -64.54
N GLN A 861 11.08 6.32 -63.34
CA GLN A 861 11.73 6.69 -62.08
C GLN A 861 12.75 5.62 -61.68
N LEU A 862 12.59 4.33 -61.98
CA LEU A 862 13.65 3.33 -61.81
C LEU A 862 14.72 3.49 -62.89
N HIS A 863 14.39 4.02 -64.06
CA HIS A 863 15.37 4.36 -65.09
C HIS A 863 16.18 5.59 -64.67
N ASP A 864 15.50 6.64 -64.21
CA ASP A 864 16.06 7.89 -63.72
C ASP A 864 16.75 7.70 -62.36
N ASP A 865 16.19 6.89 -61.44
CA ASP A 865 16.80 6.48 -60.17
C ASP A 865 17.93 5.51 -60.42
N LYS A 866 17.92 4.67 -61.45
CA LYS A 866 19.12 3.89 -61.83
C LYS A 866 20.20 4.82 -62.35
N GLN A 867 19.86 5.81 -63.17
CA GLN A 867 20.81 6.82 -63.65
C GLN A 867 21.32 7.73 -62.52
N THR A 868 20.44 8.07 -61.57
CA THR A 868 20.71 8.89 -60.40
C THR A 868 21.44 8.08 -59.35
N LEU A 869 21.16 6.79 -59.18
CA LEU A 869 21.93 5.85 -58.37
C LEU A 869 23.29 5.59 -58.99
N GLU A 870 23.44 5.49 -60.31
CA GLU A 870 24.76 5.41 -60.97
C GLU A 870 25.56 6.72 -60.81
N MET A 871 24.88 7.88 -60.74
CA MET A 871 25.48 9.19 -60.49
C MET A 871 25.73 9.50 -59.00
N THR A 872 24.93 8.94 -58.09
CA THR A 872 25.03 9.10 -56.64
C THR A 872 25.73 7.93 -55.97
N LEU A 873 26.04 6.82 -56.66
CA LEU A 873 26.85 5.71 -56.13
C LEU A 873 28.23 6.21 -55.66
N PRO A 874 28.92 7.14 -56.36
CA PRO A 874 30.14 7.76 -55.86
C PRO A 874 29.92 8.58 -54.58
N GLU A 875 28.82 9.36 -54.51
CA GLU A 875 28.46 10.15 -53.32
C GLU A 875 27.96 9.30 -52.15
N GLN A 876 27.28 8.18 -52.42
CA GLN A 876 26.83 7.19 -51.44
C GLN A 876 28.01 6.36 -50.95
N MET A 877 29.00 6.04 -51.80
CA MET A 877 30.27 5.46 -51.38
C MET A 877 31.12 6.46 -50.59
N GLU A 878 31.07 7.76 -50.90
CA GLU A 878 31.70 8.82 -50.12
C GLU A 878 30.96 9.08 -48.80
N LYS A 879 29.62 8.96 -48.76
CA LYS A 879 28.79 8.96 -47.54
C LYS A 879 28.98 7.69 -46.72
N LEU A 880 29.22 6.54 -47.32
CA LEU A 880 29.55 5.31 -46.61
C LEU A 880 30.98 5.40 -46.06
N ALA A 881 31.90 6.03 -46.78
CA ALA A 881 33.24 6.32 -46.30
C ALA A 881 33.27 7.43 -45.23
N SER A 882 32.33 8.39 -45.27
CA SER A 882 32.16 9.41 -44.23
C SER A 882 31.39 8.87 -43.03
N LEU A 883 30.43 7.96 -43.22
CA LEU A 883 29.74 7.24 -42.15
C LEU A 883 30.67 6.23 -41.49
N SER A 884 31.53 5.54 -42.25
CA SER A 884 32.56 4.65 -41.71
C SER A 884 33.66 5.43 -40.97
N ARG A 885 34.02 6.64 -41.45
CA ARG A 885 34.83 7.59 -40.67
C ARG A 885 34.09 8.08 -39.42
N SER A 886 32.81 8.44 -39.53
CA SER A 886 31.99 8.87 -38.39
C SER A 886 31.80 7.74 -37.38
N HIS A 887 31.72 6.49 -37.83
CA HIS A 887 31.61 5.31 -37.00
C HIS A 887 32.94 5.00 -36.31
N GLY A 888 34.07 5.19 -37.00
CA GLY A 888 35.41 5.17 -36.38
C GLY A 888 35.60 6.30 -35.36
N GLU A 889 35.11 7.51 -35.65
CA GLU A 889 35.08 8.64 -34.72
C GLU A 889 34.13 8.39 -33.55
N LEU A 890 33.01 7.70 -33.76
CA LEU A 890 32.06 7.31 -32.72
C LEU A 890 32.60 6.17 -31.86
N GLU A 891 33.36 5.22 -32.42
CA GLU A 891 34.10 4.19 -31.69
C GLU A 891 35.20 4.83 -30.83
N VAL A 892 35.92 5.82 -31.36
CA VAL A 892 36.91 6.59 -30.59
C VAL A 892 36.21 7.43 -29.52
N ALA A 893 35.09 8.09 -29.82
CA ALA A 893 34.31 8.87 -28.86
C ALA A 893 33.67 7.98 -27.79
N LYS A 894 33.21 6.78 -28.16
CA LYS A 894 32.71 5.75 -27.25
C LYS A 894 33.83 5.26 -26.35
N LYS A 895 35.03 5.01 -26.89
CA LYS A 895 36.19 4.63 -26.09
C LYS A 895 36.62 5.77 -25.14
N VAL A 896 36.59 7.02 -25.58
CA VAL A 896 36.83 8.20 -24.73
C VAL A 896 35.73 8.35 -23.68
N ALA A 897 34.48 8.04 -24.01
CA ALA A 897 33.36 8.06 -23.07
C ALA A 897 33.42 6.89 -22.07
N ASP A 898 33.87 5.71 -22.50
CA ASP A 898 34.10 4.54 -21.65
C ASP A 898 35.29 4.78 -20.71
N ASP A 899 36.39 5.36 -21.22
CA ASP A 899 37.54 5.78 -20.41
C ASP A 899 37.15 6.90 -19.43
N ALA A 900 36.29 7.84 -19.85
CA ALA A 900 35.73 8.87 -18.97
C ALA A 900 34.76 8.27 -17.94
N ASN A 901 33.99 7.24 -18.29
CA ASN A 901 33.10 6.52 -17.38
C ASN A 901 33.90 5.71 -16.35
N GLU A 902 35.00 5.07 -16.76
CA GLU A 902 35.90 4.39 -15.83
C GLU A 902 36.64 5.39 -14.93
N GLN A 903 37.02 6.57 -15.44
CA GLN A 903 37.51 7.67 -14.59
C GLN A 903 36.42 8.20 -13.65
N LEU A 904 35.17 8.30 -14.08
CA LEU A 904 34.05 8.71 -13.23
C LEU A 904 33.75 7.66 -12.18
N LYS A 905 33.81 6.36 -12.50
CA LYS A 905 33.72 5.27 -11.50
C LYS A 905 34.86 5.32 -10.50
N ALA A 906 36.09 5.56 -10.94
CA ALA A 906 37.23 5.72 -10.06
C ALA A 906 37.09 6.96 -9.15
N LYS A 907 36.57 8.08 -9.67
CA LYS A 907 36.24 9.27 -8.88
C LYS A 907 35.06 9.02 -7.94
N LEU A 908 34.05 8.26 -8.36
CA LEU A 908 32.90 7.89 -7.52
C LEU A 908 33.35 7.01 -6.37
N ALA A 909 34.21 6.01 -6.62
CA ALA A 909 34.82 5.18 -5.60
C ALA A 909 35.72 6.00 -4.64
N ALA A 910 36.45 6.99 -5.15
CA ALA A 910 37.22 7.91 -4.31
C ALA A 910 36.32 8.82 -3.45
N VAL A 911 35.19 9.29 -3.99
CA VAL A 911 34.19 10.08 -3.26
C VAL A 911 33.44 9.22 -2.24
N GLU A 912 33.16 7.95 -2.55
CA GLU A 912 32.57 7.00 -1.60
C GLU A 912 33.55 6.66 -0.48
N LEU A 913 34.84 6.54 -0.79
CA LEU A 913 35.89 6.41 0.21
C LEU A 913 35.95 7.68 1.08
N GLU A 914 36.02 8.88 0.50
CA GLU A 914 35.97 10.15 1.25
C GLU A 914 34.70 10.27 2.09
N LYS A 915 33.54 9.85 1.58
CA LYS A 915 32.27 9.83 2.30
C LYS A 915 32.33 8.86 3.48
N ALA A 916 32.95 7.69 3.33
CA ALA A 916 33.19 6.76 4.42
C ALA A 916 34.15 7.36 5.47
N THR A 917 35.21 8.05 5.04
CA THR A 917 36.14 8.75 5.94
C THR A 917 35.45 9.87 6.71
N VAL A 918 34.67 10.72 6.02
CA VAL A 918 33.90 11.82 6.62
C VAL A 918 32.80 11.27 7.54
N SER A 919 32.19 10.13 7.21
CA SER A 919 31.24 9.45 8.09
C SER A 919 31.91 8.96 9.37
N ALA A 920 33.11 8.36 9.27
CA ALA A 920 33.89 7.96 10.42
C ALA A 920 34.35 9.17 11.25
N GLU A 921 34.78 10.27 10.61
CA GLU A 921 35.10 11.53 11.30
C GLU A 921 33.87 12.13 11.98
N ARG A 922 32.68 12.03 11.35
CA ARG A 922 31.41 12.47 11.94
C ARG A 922 31.02 11.62 13.15
N GLU A 923 31.26 10.31 13.14
CA GLU A 923 31.05 9.44 14.30
C GLU A 923 32.04 9.73 15.44
N VAL A 924 33.30 10.04 15.09
CA VAL A 924 34.31 10.50 16.06
C VAL A 924 33.92 11.86 16.65
N LEU A 925 33.44 12.80 15.84
CA LEU A 925 32.94 14.09 16.31
C LEU A 925 31.65 13.94 17.12
N ALA A 926 30.76 13.02 16.76
CA ALA A 926 29.54 12.73 17.51
C ALA A 926 29.85 12.12 18.88
N SER A 927 30.83 11.22 18.96
CA SER A 927 31.30 10.65 20.23
C SER A 927 32.06 11.68 21.08
N GLN A 928 32.85 12.57 20.46
CA GLN A 928 33.45 13.72 21.14
C GLN A 928 32.39 14.73 21.65
N LEU A 929 31.34 14.99 20.87
CA LEU A 929 30.22 15.84 21.27
C LEU A 929 29.43 15.19 22.42
N ALA A 930 29.18 13.88 22.37
CA ALA A 930 28.55 13.14 23.46
C ALA A 930 29.39 13.18 24.74
N ALA A 931 30.73 13.05 24.62
CA ALA A 931 31.65 13.21 25.74
C ALA A 931 31.64 14.65 26.29
N GLN A 932 31.61 15.67 25.41
CA GLN A 932 31.47 17.06 25.86
C GLN A 932 30.12 17.32 26.53
N VAL A 933 29.01 16.80 26.00
CA VAL A 933 27.68 16.92 26.61
C VAL A 933 27.65 16.25 28.00
N ALA A 934 28.34 15.12 28.17
CA ALA A 934 28.51 14.50 29.48
C ALA A 934 29.31 15.42 30.43
N THR A 935 30.41 16.02 29.97
CA THR A 935 31.16 17.00 30.79
C THR A 935 30.35 18.26 31.10
N TYR A 936 29.50 18.72 30.18
CA TYR A 936 28.59 19.84 30.42
C TYR A 936 27.54 19.49 31.47
N LYS A 937 26.97 18.28 31.44
CA LYS A 937 26.05 17.79 32.48
C LYS A 937 26.73 17.67 33.85
N ASP A 938 27.98 17.21 33.89
CA ASP A 938 28.75 17.13 35.14
C ASP A 938 29.10 18.53 35.67
N LEU A 939 29.43 19.47 34.79
CA LEU A 939 29.64 20.88 35.13
C LEU A 939 28.33 21.54 35.60
N GLU A 940 27.20 21.25 34.98
CA GLU A 940 25.88 21.73 35.38
C GLU A 940 25.48 21.17 36.75
N ALA A 941 25.72 19.88 37.00
CA ALA A 941 25.55 19.27 38.32
C ALA A 941 26.46 19.92 39.38
N SER A 942 27.72 20.22 39.03
CA SER A 942 28.66 20.95 39.88
C SER A 942 28.21 22.39 40.13
N LEU A 943 27.63 23.06 39.13
CA LEU A 943 27.11 24.42 39.23
C LEU A 943 25.88 24.45 40.13
N VAL A 944 24.94 23.51 39.98
CA VAL A 944 23.80 23.30 40.91
C VAL A 944 24.29 23.00 42.33
N GLN A 945 25.35 22.19 42.48
CA GLN A 945 25.96 21.95 43.79
C GLN A 945 26.55 23.23 44.40
N LYS A 946 27.21 24.07 43.59
CA LYS A 946 27.75 25.37 44.00
C LYS A 946 26.65 26.37 44.32
N GLU A 947 25.55 26.35 43.59
CA GLU A 947 24.37 27.20 43.80
C GLU A 947 23.62 26.82 45.09
N ASN A 948 23.59 25.52 45.41
CA ASN A 948 23.15 25.02 46.72
C ASN A 948 24.12 25.43 47.85
N GLN A 949 25.44 25.44 47.61
CA GLN A 949 26.43 25.96 48.57
C GLN A 949 26.26 27.47 48.78
N ILE A 950 26.01 28.25 47.71
CA ILE A 950 25.73 29.68 47.79
C ILE A 950 24.43 29.92 48.55
N SER A 951 23.37 29.15 48.30
CA SER A 951 22.11 29.24 49.05
C SER A 951 22.31 28.93 50.54
N THR A 952 23.15 27.95 50.86
CA THR A 952 23.50 27.62 52.26
C THR A 952 24.31 28.74 52.91
N LEU A 953 25.27 29.33 52.19
CA LEU A 953 26.02 30.50 52.64
C LEU A 953 25.14 31.73 52.79
N GLN A 954 24.12 31.90 51.94
CA GLN A 954 23.15 32.99 52.02
C GLN A 954 22.29 32.86 53.28
N VAL A 955 21.80 31.65 53.59
CA VAL A 955 21.11 31.37 54.85
C VAL A 955 22.00 31.65 56.07
N LEU A 956 23.29 31.29 56.00
CA LEU A 956 24.25 31.62 57.06
C LEU A 956 24.51 33.13 57.17
N LEU A 957 24.59 33.83 56.04
CA LEU A 957 24.78 35.28 55.98
C LEU A 957 23.56 36.01 56.55
N ASP A 958 22.35 35.57 56.24
CA ASP A 958 21.12 36.14 56.78
C ASP A 958 21.01 35.86 58.28
N ARG A 959 21.37 34.66 58.73
CA ARG A 959 21.49 34.35 60.17
C ARG A 959 22.56 35.19 60.86
N PHE A 960 23.64 35.53 60.16
CA PHE A 960 24.66 36.43 60.67
C PHE A 960 24.16 37.88 60.73
N LYS A 961 23.42 38.34 59.71
CA LYS A 961 22.74 39.65 59.71
C LYS A 961 21.72 39.76 60.84
N ASP A 962 20.92 38.73 61.07
CA ASP A 962 19.97 38.67 62.19
C ASP A 962 20.71 38.75 63.53
N LYS A 963 21.85 38.06 63.65
CA LYS A 963 22.68 38.11 64.85
C LYS A 963 23.36 39.47 65.04
N VAL A 964 23.80 40.11 63.96
CA VAL A 964 24.30 41.49 63.97
C VAL A 964 23.18 42.44 64.36
N ALA A 965 21.99 42.32 63.79
CA ALA A 965 20.83 43.14 64.16
C ALA A 965 20.43 42.95 65.63
N ALA A 966 20.48 41.71 66.14
CA ALA A 966 20.26 41.42 67.56
C ALA A 966 21.35 42.03 68.45
N LEU A 967 22.61 41.98 68.02
CA LEU A 967 23.73 42.64 68.70
C LEU A 967 23.61 44.16 68.65
N THR A 968 23.21 44.76 67.53
CA THR A 968 22.93 46.20 67.41
C THR A 968 21.73 46.61 68.28
N LYS A 969 20.72 45.74 68.40
CA LYS A 969 19.60 45.95 69.34
C LYS A 969 20.05 45.83 70.81
N SER A 970 20.97 44.92 71.10
CA SER A 970 21.61 44.80 72.41
C SER A 970 22.51 46.01 72.70
N GLU A 971 23.25 46.51 71.70
CA GLU A 971 24.14 47.67 71.81
C GLU A 971 23.34 48.95 71.99
N THR A 972 22.24 49.13 71.26
CA THR A 972 21.31 50.25 71.48
C THR A 972 20.60 50.14 72.82
N SER A 973 20.24 48.94 73.28
CA SER A 973 19.71 48.72 74.63
C SER A 973 20.75 49.01 75.72
N LEU A 974 22.00 48.62 75.53
CA LEU A 974 23.12 48.96 76.41
C LEU A 974 23.43 50.46 76.38
N ALA A 975 23.34 51.11 75.21
CA ALA A 975 23.49 52.55 75.08
C ALA A 975 22.35 53.30 75.78
N GLN A 976 21.11 52.79 75.69
CA GLN A 976 19.96 53.27 76.45
C GLN A 976 20.14 53.06 77.96
N GLN A 977 20.68 51.93 78.39
CA GLN A 977 21.03 51.70 79.80
C GLN A 977 22.15 52.63 80.27
N LEU A 978 23.16 52.88 79.43
CA LEU A 978 24.23 53.84 79.73
C LEU A 978 23.73 55.28 79.76
N THR A 979 22.75 55.64 78.92
CA THR A 979 22.09 56.96 79.02
C THR A 979 21.22 57.03 80.26
N ALA A 980 20.45 55.99 80.60
CA ALA A 980 19.70 55.94 81.85
C ALA A 980 20.61 56.04 83.08
N VAL A 981 21.76 55.35 83.10
CA VAL A 981 22.76 55.47 84.17
C VAL A 981 23.41 56.86 84.18
N ARG A 982 23.55 57.49 83.01
CA ARG A 982 24.06 58.87 82.91
C ARG A 982 23.02 59.88 83.38
N ASP A 983 21.75 59.66 83.10
CA ASP A 983 20.63 60.46 83.57
C ASP A 983 20.45 60.26 85.09
N GLU A 984 20.56 59.03 85.61
CA GLU A 984 20.61 58.73 87.05
C GLU A 984 21.83 59.40 87.72
N LYS A 985 22.99 59.40 87.05
CA LYS A 985 24.18 60.11 87.53
C LYS A 985 23.95 61.62 87.54
N ASP A 986 23.34 62.19 86.51
CA ASP A 986 23.05 63.62 86.43
C ASP A 986 21.94 64.00 87.43
N GLU A 987 20.98 63.11 87.69
CA GLU A 987 19.94 63.25 88.73
C GLU A 987 20.55 63.14 90.14
N LEU A 988 21.52 62.26 90.36
CA LEU A 988 22.36 62.21 91.56
C LEU A 988 23.26 63.44 91.69
N GLU A 989 23.80 64.00 90.60
CA GLU A 989 24.54 65.27 90.63
C GLU A 989 23.62 66.46 90.89
N MET A 990 22.37 66.43 90.45
CA MET A 990 21.41 67.51 90.68
C MET A 990 20.79 67.46 92.08
N HIS A 991 20.61 66.27 92.67
CA HIS A 991 19.95 66.10 93.97
C HIS A 991 20.88 65.73 95.13
N LEU A 992 21.94 64.96 94.89
CA LEU A 992 22.90 64.53 95.93
C LEU A 992 24.08 65.50 96.06
N LEU A 993 24.51 66.19 95.00
CA LEU A 993 25.64 67.13 95.07
C LEU A 993 25.32 68.41 95.90
N PRO A 994 24.13 69.03 95.79
CA PRO A 994 23.75 70.12 96.68
C PRO A 994 23.57 69.65 98.12
N ALA A 995 22.97 68.47 98.34
CA ALA A 995 22.77 67.88 99.66
C ALA A 995 24.09 67.47 100.35
N THR A 996 25.09 67.03 99.57
CA THR A 996 26.45 66.75 100.06
C THR A 996 27.28 68.03 100.21
N GLN A 997 27.10 69.06 99.38
CA GLN A 997 27.66 70.39 99.61
C GLN A 997 27.06 71.05 100.87
N GLU A 998 25.78 70.85 101.16
CA GLU A 998 25.14 71.33 102.39
C GLU A 998 25.59 70.53 103.62
N LYS A 999 25.81 69.21 103.48
CA LYS A 999 26.47 68.39 104.51
C LYS A 999 27.93 68.80 104.73
N VAL A 1000 28.70 69.08 103.69
CA VAL A 1000 30.08 69.58 103.78
C VAL A 1000 30.10 71.01 104.35
N ALA A 1001 29.15 71.87 104.02
CA ALA A 1001 29.01 73.18 104.65
C ALA A 1001 28.59 73.06 106.13
N SER A 1002 27.78 72.05 106.49
CA SER A 1002 27.46 71.74 107.90
C SER A 1002 28.66 71.14 108.64
N LEU A 1003 29.46 70.31 107.97
CA LEU A 1003 30.69 69.75 108.50
C LEU A 1003 31.78 70.80 108.61
N SER A 1004 31.86 71.76 107.70
CA SER A 1004 32.75 72.93 107.79
C SER A 1004 32.30 73.91 108.87
N ARG A 1005 30.99 74.06 109.13
CA ARG A 1005 30.48 74.75 110.32
C ARG A 1005 30.84 73.99 111.60
N SER A 1006 30.68 72.66 111.62
CA SER A 1006 31.13 71.81 112.72
C SER A 1006 32.65 71.82 112.88
N HIS A 1007 33.40 71.99 111.79
CA HIS A 1007 34.86 72.10 111.78
C HIS A 1007 35.27 73.46 112.33
N SER A 1008 34.63 74.57 111.95
CA SER A 1008 34.83 75.88 112.60
C SER A 1008 34.42 75.88 114.08
N GLU A 1009 33.37 75.15 114.45
CA GLU A 1009 32.99 74.94 115.86
C GLU A 1009 34.03 74.07 116.59
N LEU A 1010 34.56 73.02 115.96
CA LEU A 1010 35.67 72.20 116.43
C LEU A 1010 36.99 72.97 116.46
N GLU A 1011 37.20 73.96 115.58
CA GLU A 1011 38.37 74.83 115.55
C GLU A 1011 38.25 75.89 116.65
N SER A 1012 37.04 76.36 116.94
CA SER A 1012 36.76 77.20 118.10
C SER A 1012 36.86 76.42 119.42
N SER A 1013 36.48 75.15 119.42
CA SER A 1013 36.68 74.21 120.52
C SER A 1013 38.16 73.84 120.65
N SER A 1014 38.88 73.67 119.55
CA SER A 1014 40.32 73.41 119.51
C SER A 1014 41.09 74.65 119.95
N SER A 1015 40.64 75.85 119.61
CA SER A 1015 41.18 77.13 120.09
C SER A 1015 40.87 77.35 121.56
N ARG A 1016 39.70 76.91 122.07
CA ARG A 1016 39.41 76.87 123.51
C ARG A 1016 40.28 75.84 124.23
N ILE A 1017 40.45 74.64 123.65
CA ILE A 1017 41.37 73.61 124.15
C ILE A 1017 42.83 74.07 124.00
N HIS A 1018 43.17 74.94 123.05
CA HIS A 1018 44.49 75.56 122.93
C HIS A 1018 44.68 76.64 123.98
N ALA A 1019 43.67 77.47 124.25
CA ALA A 1019 43.71 78.43 125.36
C ALA A 1019 43.70 77.73 126.73
N GLU A 1020 43.03 76.57 126.83
CA GLU A 1020 43.01 75.71 128.01
C GLU A 1020 44.30 74.91 128.14
N ASN A 1021 44.89 74.45 127.03
CA ASN A 1021 46.24 73.90 126.99
C ASN A 1021 47.29 74.98 127.25
N GLN A 1022 47.05 76.23 126.88
CA GLN A 1022 47.94 77.36 127.18
C GLN A 1022 47.81 77.74 128.66
N ARG A 1023 46.61 77.65 129.25
CA ARG A 1023 46.44 77.72 130.71
C ARG A 1023 47.06 76.53 131.41
N LEU A 1024 46.91 75.31 130.89
CA LEU A 1024 47.56 74.12 131.42
C LEU A 1024 49.07 74.18 131.20
N GLN A 1025 49.55 74.86 130.15
CA GLN A 1025 50.96 75.13 129.89
C GLN A 1025 51.47 76.22 130.83
N GLU A 1026 50.68 77.25 131.16
CA GLU A 1026 51.00 78.21 132.21
C GLU A 1026 50.98 77.52 133.58
N THR A 1027 50.05 76.60 133.82
CA THR A 1027 49.99 75.77 135.04
C THR A 1027 51.16 74.79 135.07
N LEU A 1028 51.57 74.25 133.92
CA LEU A 1028 52.75 73.41 133.74
C LEU A 1028 54.02 74.24 133.88
N ASP A 1029 54.06 75.50 133.46
CA ASP A 1029 55.18 76.43 133.63
C ASP A 1029 55.23 76.94 135.08
N THR A 1030 54.10 76.93 135.79
CA THR A 1030 54.03 77.16 137.24
C THR A 1030 54.48 75.92 137.99
N LEU A 1031 54.08 74.72 137.54
CA LEU A 1031 54.58 73.43 138.03
C LEU A 1031 56.03 73.18 137.64
N THR A 1032 56.51 73.74 136.54
CA THR A 1032 57.90 73.66 136.06
C THR A 1032 58.72 74.71 136.79
N ARG A 1033 58.18 75.87 137.15
CA ARG A 1033 58.80 76.75 138.15
C ARG A 1033 58.82 76.11 139.53
N ASP A 1034 57.75 75.46 139.98
CA ASP A 1034 57.74 74.73 141.24
C ASP A 1034 58.67 73.53 141.18
N HIS A 1035 58.79 72.85 140.03
CA HIS A 1035 59.75 71.76 139.81
C HIS A 1035 61.18 72.28 139.67
N ASP A 1036 61.41 73.43 139.06
CA ASP A 1036 62.70 74.11 138.94
C ASP A 1036 63.10 74.74 140.28
N ASP A 1037 62.14 75.13 141.12
CA ASP A 1037 62.34 75.58 142.50
C ASP A 1037 62.52 74.37 143.44
N HIS A 1038 61.92 73.22 143.11
CA HIS A 1038 62.18 71.93 143.76
C HIS A 1038 63.53 71.33 143.32
N ILE A 1039 63.95 71.53 142.07
CA ILE A 1039 65.27 71.20 141.52
C ILE A 1039 66.28 72.19 142.07
N ARG A 1040 65.98 73.47 142.22
CA ARG A 1040 66.84 74.44 142.91
C ARG A 1040 66.93 74.13 144.40
N ALA A 1041 65.88 73.61 145.03
CA ALA A 1041 65.94 73.08 146.39
C ALA A 1041 66.74 71.77 146.48
N CYS A 1042 66.63 70.87 145.49
CA CYS A 1042 67.45 69.65 145.39
C CYS A 1042 68.92 69.99 145.06
N ASN A 1043 69.19 71.01 144.26
CA ASN A 1043 70.52 71.49 143.90
C ASN A 1043 71.13 72.34 145.01
N ALA A 1044 70.34 73.08 145.79
CA ALA A 1044 70.78 73.70 147.04
C ALA A 1044 71.08 72.63 148.09
N ARG A 1045 70.33 71.51 148.10
CA ARG A 1045 70.61 70.33 148.93
C ARG A 1045 71.84 69.55 148.46
N ASP A 1046 72.07 69.43 147.15
CA ASP A 1046 73.27 68.81 146.59
C ASP A 1046 74.50 69.71 146.70
N ALA A 1047 74.35 71.03 146.57
CA ALA A 1047 75.38 72.02 146.87
C ALA A 1047 75.70 72.06 148.38
N SER A 1048 74.68 71.88 149.24
CA SER A 1048 74.86 71.69 150.70
C SER A 1048 75.55 70.35 151.02
N MET A 1049 75.21 69.26 150.33
CA MET A 1049 75.87 67.95 150.51
C MET A 1049 77.29 67.93 149.93
N THR A 1050 77.57 68.69 148.87
CA THR A 1050 78.94 68.85 148.34
C THR A 1050 79.76 69.82 149.17
N ALA A 1051 79.17 70.85 149.78
CA ALA A 1051 79.81 71.66 150.81
C ALA A 1051 80.10 70.86 152.09
N GLU A 1052 79.19 69.98 152.53
CA GLU A 1052 79.45 69.00 153.60
C GLU A 1052 80.51 67.97 153.20
N ARG A 1053 80.48 67.42 151.98
CA ARG A 1053 81.53 66.51 151.48
C ARG A 1053 82.89 67.21 151.37
N ARG A 1054 82.93 68.49 150.99
CA ARG A 1054 84.16 69.26 150.97
C ARG A 1054 84.67 69.54 152.38
N GLY A 1055 83.79 69.85 153.34
CA GLY A 1055 84.14 69.96 154.76
C GLY A 1055 84.58 68.64 155.40
N LEU A 1056 84.02 67.49 154.98
CA LEU A 1056 84.47 66.15 155.39
C LEU A 1056 85.81 65.78 154.75
N VAL A 1057 86.05 66.17 153.49
CA VAL A 1057 87.35 65.97 152.83
C VAL A 1057 88.42 66.85 153.45
N ASP A 1058 88.10 68.10 153.80
CA ASP A 1058 89.01 68.99 154.51
C ASP A 1058 89.37 68.42 155.90
N GLN A 1059 88.40 67.81 156.62
CA GLN A 1059 88.65 67.04 157.85
C GLN A 1059 89.49 65.78 157.62
N ILE A 1060 89.36 65.11 156.48
CA ILE A 1060 90.20 63.94 156.13
C ILE A 1060 91.64 64.39 155.84
N THR A 1061 91.86 65.51 155.15
CA THR A 1061 93.20 66.08 154.98
C THR A 1061 93.81 66.57 156.30
N GLU A 1062 93.00 67.03 157.24
CA GLU A 1062 93.45 67.41 158.59
C GLU A 1062 93.78 66.17 159.45
N LEU A 1063 93.02 65.08 159.32
CA LEU A 1063 93.30 63.79 159.95
C LEU A 1063 94.51 63.07 159.34
N GLU A 1064 94.75 63.19 158.03
CA GLU A 1064 95.95 62.65 157.38
C GLU A 1064 97.22 63.44 157.74
N SER A 1065 97.09 64.76 157.94
CA SER A 1065 98.12 65.60 158.55
C SER A 1065 98.44 65.15 159.98
N GLU A 1066 97.42 64.90 160.81
CA GLU A 1066 97.62 64.34 162.17
C GLU A 1066 98.18 62.90 162.17
N MET A 1067 97.87 62.09 161.15
CA MET A 1067 98.39 60.73 161.01
C MET A 1067 99.88 60.73 160.61
N ASN A 1068 100.32 61.68 159.79
CA ASN A 1068 101.74 61.87 159.45
C ASN A 1068 102.56 62.37 160.66
N ASP A 1069 101.98 63.22 161.51
CA ASP A 1069 102.60 63.62 162.78
C ASP A 1069 102.68 62.47 163.79
N ASN A 1070 101.66 61.59 163.81
CA ASN A 1070 101.68 60.38 164.66
C ASN A 1070 102.67 59.32 164.17
N HIS A 1071 102.86 59.16 162.86
CA HIS A 1071 103.86 58.24 162.31
C HIS A 1071 105.28 58.68 162.66
N THR A 1072 105.53 59.99 162.65
CA THR A 1072 106.82 60.59 163.05
C THR A 1072 107.09 60.42 164.55
N LYS A 1073 106.07 60.51 165.42
CA LYS A 1073 106.18 60.13 166.85
C LYS A 1073 106.39 58.61 167.07
N ARG A 1074 105.94 57.77 166.14
CA ARG A 1074 106.16 56.31 166.18
C ARG A 1074 107.62 55.93 165.88
N MET A 1075 108.27 56.67 164.99
CA MET A 1075 109.73 56.58 164.74
C MET A 1075 110.55 56.90 165.99
N GLU A 1076 110.10 57.83 166.85
CA GLU A 1076 110.78 58.16 168.11
C GLU A 1076 110.52 57.15 169.24
N LEU A 1077 109.34 56.52 169.30
CA LEU A 1077 109.03 55.46 170.27
C LEU A 1077 109.70 54.12 169.95
N GLN A 1078 109.90 53.79 168.67
CA GLN A 1078 110.56 52.54 168.28
C GLN A 1078 112.07 52.57 168.52
N ALA A 1079 112.68 53.76 168.55
CA ALA A 1079 114.03 53.96 169.06
C ALA A 1079 114.15 53.75 170.59
N SER A 1080 113.05 53.86 171.35
CA SER A 1080 112.99 53.57 172.79
C SER A 1080 112.81 52.07 173.10
N VAL A 1081 112.24 51.30 172.15
CA VAL A 1081 112.07 49.83 172.27
C VAL A 1081 113.37 49.06 171.99
N SER A 1082 114.31 49.66 171.25
CA SER A 1082 115.74 49.25 171.24
C SER A 1082 116.32 49.03 172.65
N TYR A 1083 115.80 49.68 173.69
CA TYR A 1083 116.39 49.64 175.03
C TYR A 1083 115.76 48.60 175.99
N LYS A 1084 114.56 48.06 175.70
CA LYS A 1084 113.88 47.08 176.58
C LYS A 1084 114.03 45.61 176.15
N GLU A 1085 114.27 45.31 174.87
CA GLU A 1085 114.49 43.91 174.43
C GLU A 1085 115.87 43.36 174.86
N ASP A 1086 116.85 44.24 175.08
CA ASP A 1086 118.11 43.97 175.76
C ASP A 1086 117.97 43.61 177.27
N GLN A 1087 116.81 43.89 177.91
CA GLN A 1087 116.47 43.36 179.25
C GLN A 1087 115.76 41.99 179.18
N VAL A 1088 115.12 41.63 178.07
CA VAL A 1088 114.55 40.30 177.84
C VAL A 1088 115.62 39.27 177.45
N ALA A 1089 116.76 39.73 176.92
CA ALA A 1089 118.00 38.96 176.75
C ALA A 1089 118.42 38.13 177.99
N LYS A 1090 117.91 38.39 179.19
CA LYS A 1090 118.46 37.80 180.43
C LYS A 1090 117.50 36.88 181.19
N LEU A 1091 116.22 36.78 180.81
CA LEU A 1091 115.22 35.94 181.50
C LEU A 1091 114.92 34.59 180.80
N GLN A 1092 114.99 34.47 179.47
CA GLN A 1092 114.72 33.18 178.79
C GLN A 1092 115.93 32.23 178.77
N LEU A 1093 117.14 32.78 178.92
CA LEU A 1093 118.35 32.04 179.24
C LEU A 1093 118.31 31.42 180.67
N LEU A 1094 117.33 31.82 181.53
CA LEU A 1094 117.11 31.30 182.89
C LEU A 1094 115.97 30.27 183.00
N VAL A 1095 114.98 30.28 182.08
CA VAL A 1095 113.77 29.42 182.18
C VAL A 1095 113.91 28.04 181.52
N GLN A 1096 114.75 27.83 180.50
CA GLN A 1096 114.84 26.49 179.88
C GLN A 1096 116.20 25.78 179.92
N ARG A 1097 117.16 26.39 180.63
CA ARG A 1097 118.07 25.66 181.52
C ARG A 1097 117.34 24.99 182.72
N PHE A 1098 116.05 25.29 182.95
CA PHE A 1098 115.17 24.59 183.92
C PHE A 1098 114.42 23.38 183.32
N LYS A 1099 114.37 23.16 181.98
CA LYS A 1099 113.92 21.84 181.41
C LYS A 1099 115.07 20.87 181.16
N GLU A 1100 116.29 21.36 180.99
CA GLU A 1100 117.49 20.51 181.09
C GLU A 1100 117.58 19.77 182.46
N LYS A 1101 116.74 20.10 183.47
CA LYS A 1101 116.79 19.51 184.83
C LYS A 1101 115.61 18.62 185.27
N VAL A 1102 114.50 18.50 184.52
CA VAL A 1102 113.34 17.67 184.93
C VAL A 1102 113.20 16.35 184.15
N SER A 1103 113.71 16.21 182.91
CA SER A 1103 113.58 14.93 182.17
C SER A 1103 114.78 14.00 182.25
N ALA A 1104 115.85 14.40 182.93
CA ALA A 1104 116.94 13.50 183.28
C ALA A 1104 116.64 12.59 184.50
N LEU A 1105 115.41 12.56 185.05
CA LEU A 1105 115.14 11.90 186.36
C LEU A 1105 113.88 11.01 186.49
N THR A 1106 113.19 10.64 185.39
CA THR A 1106 112.35 9.41 185.37
C THR A 1106 112.93 8.32 184.43
N LYS A 1107 114.25 8.43 184.23
CA LYS A 1107 115.21 7.71 183.39
C LYS A 1107 115.26 8.12 181.92
#